data_AF-R0ESS6-F1
#
_entry.id   AF-R0ESS6-F1
#
_cell.length_a   1.000
_cell.length_b   1.000
_cell.length_c   1.000
_cell.angle_alpha   90.00
_cell.angle_beta   90.00
_cell.angle_gamma   90.00
#
_symmetry.space_group_name_H-M   'P 1'
#
loop_
_entity.id
_entity.type
_entity.pdbx_description
1 polymer ?
#
loop_
_entity_poly.entity_id
_entity_poly.type
_entity_poly.pdbx_seq_one_letter_code
_entity_poly.pdbx_strand_id
1 'polypeptide(L)'
;MSQVEKIVMADVMDGADCIGSHIDLEAESQLDLQASHPYSTHPEKWRPLIEVKETLQYPFEAILMFDKAHADLCGFFPDVRCAWVASSHSFLLYPFERKNGQCIQLTLKEEQVICAAGLAKCRPGDFTKNAHYILVLATNVEVVLFGVYLPKEGSTGIVVKSLYTTSSDRIAITCVACTNKGRIFIGGSDGNIHELQYTTAGGPNILRLVKEQIFTFKATDPVRKMVIDNDRQILYALTKEMKLRAYVFGPSEGDHLEKLAEIKNLLKQRDTNVNKPLIVSILPLPLLESKCLHLVAAISDGRRIYLSTTRSGSIFGVFNNQNQIPNCLREVSTRPSPPKAVGATTQNEDLLMNVETAYYFPGTVVFSDSSPHRMASLLVASRDSTVQSQVDSSSGQSSRALREVVSSLPIKGRFLFATDSLPSPDTAATVQSLYCGLKVSGESYEKACAKLCARGDLSTQHILPRKKIAVFTTVGVEVLVINRPVDIFRTILESPSPRSLQEDFFTRFGAGEAAAMCLMLAARIVDFEDIVSSSVASGADNGFQAMSHNFHEAKPSFTSAHEGICLCTSRLLFPLWKFSVMSKETSSDTMSKDGIVTFRFSTSAMQVLESKIRKVERFLRSRRDEKKGLYGDLTDVETDINLSKSSSQWRETSSRGESANKRQRILISTSKSAAAKEVSSIECIRQLLLRSAEALFLLQCFSRHHLAKFQGLGASLKQALVQLTFHQLVCSENGDQTATRLVSAMMENYNGSDGERRVDSIRKELRKGCPSYFKEAA
;
A
#
# COMPACT_ATOMS: atom_id res chain seq x y z
N MET A 1 -36.56 18.30 -14.86
CA MET A 1 -35.70 17.27 -15.48
C MET A 1 -34.36 17.94 -15.77
N SER A 2 -33.27 17.58 -15.08
CA SER A 2 -31.96 18.16 -15.40
C SER A 2 -31.57 17.70 -16.81
N GLN A 3 -31.19 18.62 -17.69
CA GLN A 3 -30.59 18.26 -18.98
C GLN A 3 -29.45 17.27 -18.71
N VAL A 4 -29.47 16.12 -19.40
CA VAL A 4 -28.34 15.20 -19.42
C VAL A 4 -27.18 15.96 -20.06
N GLU A 5 -26.11 16.13 -19.31
CA GLU A 5 -24.96 16.91 -19.75
C GLU A 5 -24.24 16.16 -20.86
N LYS A 6 -24.01 16.82 -22.00
CA LYS A 6 -23.40 16.21 -23.18
C LYS A 6 -21.89 16.08 -22.97
N ILE A 7 -21.37 14.87 -23.15
CA ILE A 7 -19.91 14.63 -23.15
C ILE A 7 -19.32 15.04 -24.50
N VAL A 8 -18.25 15.82 -24.45
CA VAL A 8 -17.45 16.23 -25.61
C VAL A 8 -16.17 15.40 -25.62
N MET A 9 -16.01 14.54 -26.63
CA MET A 9 -14.88 13.60 -26.67
C MET A 9 -13.51 14.28 -26.82
N ALA A 10 -13.45 15.45 -27.47
CA ALA A 10 -12.21 16.25 -27.53
C ALA A 10 -11.73 16.62 -26.13
N ASP A 11 -12.62 17.18 -25.31
CA ASP A 11 -12.32 17.55 -23.91
C ASP A 11 -11.93 16.33 -23.05
N VAL A 12 -12.54 15.15 -23.31
CA VAL A 12 -12.14 13.90 -22.62
C VAL A 12 -10.72 13.50 -22.98
N MET A 13 -10.33 13.60 -24.26
CA MET A 13 -8.97 13.27 -24.71
C MET A 13 -7.94 14.27 -24.15
N ASP A 14 -8.22 15.57 -24.19
CA ASP A 14 -7.34 16.60 -23.63
C ASP A 14 -7.15 16.41 -22.11
N GLY A 15 -8.23 16.06 -21.41
CA GLY A 15 -8.18 15.68 -20.00
C GLY A 15 -7.35 14.41 -19.76
N ALA A 16 -7.48 13.41 -20.63
CA ALA A 16 -6.74 12.15 -20.54
C ALA A 16 -5.23 12.34 -20.74
N ASP A 17 -4.82 13.18 -21.69
CA ASP A 17 -3.41 13.52 -21.92
C ASP A 17 -2.80 14.24 -20.71
N CYS A 18 -3.54 15.20 -20.14
CA CYS A 18 -3.14 15.89 -18.93
C CYS A 18 -2.92 14.89 -17.78
N ILE A 19 -3.92 14.06 -17.47
CA ILE A 19 -3.87 13.13 -16.34
C ILE A 19 -2.90 11.96 -16.57
N GLY A 20 -2.75 11.49 -17.81
CA GLY A 20 -1.86 10.38 -18.15
C GLY A 20 -0.41 10.63 -17.74
N SER A 21 0.08 11.86 -17.94
CA SER A 21 1.42 12.26 -17.48
C SER A 21 1.58 12.19 -15.96
N HIS A 22 0.56 12.63 -15.20
CA HIS A 22 0.57 12.57 -13.74
C HIS A 22 0.49 11.14 -13.20
N ILE A 23 -0.25 10.25 -13.88
CA ILE A 23 -0.31 8.81 -13.54
C ILE A 23 1.08 8.17 -13.66
N ASP A 24 1.86 8.56 -14.66
CA ASP A 24 3.20 8.01 -14.90
C ASP A 24 4.22 8.52 -13.87
N LEU A 25 4.14 9.81 -13.51
CA LEU A 25 4.94 10.39 -12.42
C LEU A 25 4.66 9.75 -11.04
N GLU A 26 3.39 9.39 -10.77
CA GLU A 26 2.98 8.64 -9.58
C GLU A 26 3.42 7.15 -9.64
N ALA A 27 3.67 6.61 -10.83
CA ALA A 27 4.16 5.24 -11.01
C ALA A 27 5.67 5.11 -10.71
N GLU A 28 6.45 6.15 -10.98
CA GLU A 28 7.92 6.17 -10.93
C GLU A 28 8.50 6.56 -9.56
N SER A 29 7.68 6.71 -8.51
CA SER A 29 8.15 7.11 -7.17
C SER A 29 8.95 6.01 -6.45
N GLN A 30 10.19 5.80 -6.87
CA GLN A 30 11.15 4.93 -6.18
C GLN A 30 11.92 5.71 -5.10
N LEU A 31 12.43 4.96 -4.12
CA LEU A 31 13.21 5.49 -3.01
C LEU A 31 14.65 5.74 -3.44
N ASP A 32 15.10 6.99 -3.38
CA ASP A 32 16.52 7.31 -3.34
C ASP A 32 16.99 7.46 -1.89
N LEU A 33 18.00 6.70 -1.50
CA LEU A 33 18.50 6.71 -0.12
C LEU A 33 19.37 7.94 0.24
N GLN A 34 19.70 8.79 -0.73
CA GLN A 34 20.65 9.89 -0.52
C GLN A 34 19.94 11.17 -0.07
N ALA A 35 19.90 11.41 1.25
CA ALA A 35 19.51 12.68 1.87
C ALA A 35 20.69 13.28 2.64
N SER A 36 20.96 14.58 2.48
CA SER A 36 21.95 15.31 3.28
C SER A 36 21.53 15.40 4.76
N HIS A 37 20.23 15.50 5.03
CA HIS A 37 19.63 15.45 6.37
C HIS A 37 18.53 14.37 6.43
N PRO A 38 18.85 13.14 6.89
CA PRO A 38 17.94 12.00 6.80
C PRO A 38 16.73 12.10 7.74
N TYR A 39 16.73 13.02 8.70
CA TYR A 39 15.69 13.13 9.70
C TYR A 39 15.00 14.50 9.70
N SER A 40 13.72 14.50 10.01
CA SER A 40 12.87 15.66 10.27
C SER A 40 12.08 15.47 11.56
N THR A 41 11.48 16.55 12.02
CA THR A 41 10.62 16.57 13.20
C THR A 41 9.18 16.84 12.82
N HIS A 42 8.28 16.16 13.51
CA HIS A 42 6.86 16.42 13.39
C HIS A 42 6.50 17.73 14.11
N PRO A 43 5.64 18.59 13.54
CA PRO A 43 5.16 19.76 14.27
C PRO A 43 4.40 19.38 15.55
N GLU A 44 4.74 20.01 16.68
CA GLU A 44 4.16 19.67 17.99
C GLU A 44 2.67 20.02 18.10
N LYS A 45 2.22 21.06 17.40
CA LYS A 45 0.82 21.51 17.43
C LYS A 45 -0.11 20.64 16.57
N TRP A 46 0.45 19.80 15.71
CA TRP A 46 -0.34 18.91 14.86
C TRP A 46 -0.67 17.63 15.62
N ARG A 47 -1.73 16.94 15.18
CA ARG A 47 -1.99 15.57 15.64
C ARG A 47 -0.74 14.72 15.43
N PRO A 48 -0.26 13.95 16.42
CA PRO A 48 0.92 13.11 16.26
C PRO A 48 0.81 12.19 15.05
N LEU A 49 1.94 12.01 14.33
CA LEU A 49 2.00 11.06 13.22
C LEU A 49 1.69 9.64 13.66
N ILE A 50 2.13 9.26 14.86
CA ILE A 50 1.84 7.97 15.48
C ILE A 50 1.34 8.17 16.91
N GLU A 51 0.33 7.40 17.30
CA GLU A 51 -0.27 7.44 18.62
C GLU A 51 -0.70 6.03 19.08
N VAL A 52 -0.76 5.82 20.41
CA VAL A 52 -1.38 4.61 20.98
C VAL A 52 -2.89 4.76 20.89
N LYS A 53 -3.55 3.93 20.07
CA LYS A 53 -5.01 3.93 19.95
C LYS A 53 -5.68 3.28 21.15
N GLU A 54 -5.18 2.09 21.53
CA GLU A 54 -5.68 1.36 22.69
C GLU A 54 -4.64 0.38 23.24
N THR A 55 -4.79 0.03 24.52
CA THR A 55 -4.03 -1.05 25.17
C THR A 55 -4.98 -2.21 25.44
N LEU A 56 -4.71 -3.36 24.84
CA LEU A 56 -5.46 -4.59 25.02
C LEU A 56 -4.78 -5.42 26.11
N GLN A 57 -5.54 -5.78 27.13
CA GLN A 57 -5.08 -6.66 28.20
C GLN A 57 -4.92 -8.09 27.68
N TYR A 58 -3.99 -8.84 28.28
CA TYR A 58 -3.87 -10.27 28.00
C TYR A 58 -5.13 -11.01 28.45
N PRO A 59 -5.54 -12.06 27.71
CA PRO A 59 -6.54 -12.98 28.24
C PRO A 59 -6.02 -13.63 29.51
N PHE A 60 -6.93 -14.00 30.42
CA PHE A 60 -6.57 -14.54 31.73
C PHE A 60 -5.66 -15.78 31.62
N GLU A 61 -5.90 -16.63 30.63
CA GLU A 61 -5.08 -17.82 30.36
C GLU A 61 -3.64 -17.47 30.02
N ALA A 62 -3.39 -16.38 29.30
CA ALA A 62 -2.04 -15.92 28.98
C ALA A 62 -1.34 -15.36 30.22
N ILE A 63 -2.06 -14.62 31.07
CA ILE A 63 -1.54 -14.10 32.34
C ILE A 63 -1.06 -15.25 33.23
N LEU A 64 -1.87 -16.31 33.34
CA LEU A 64 -1.49 -17.52 34.09
C LEU A 64 -0.21 -18.18 33.57
N MET A 65 0.04 -18.15 32.26
CA MET A 65 1.27 -18.67 31.67
C MET A 65 2.49 -17.79 31.97
N PHE A 66 2.31 -16.47 31.99
CA PHE A 66 3.37 -15.54 32.39
C PHE A 66 3.73 -15.70 33.88
N ASP A 67 2.73 -15.87 34.76
CA ASP A 67 2.92 -15.98 36.21
C ASP A 67 3.56 -17.31 36.63
N LYS A 68 3.16 -18.43 36.01
CA LYS A 68 3.58 -19.77 36.45
C LYS A 68 5.01 -20.14 36.07
N ALA A 69 5.59 -19.53 35.05
CA ALA A 69 6.84 -20.00 34.48
C ALA A 69 7.65 -18.94 33.71
N HIS A 70 7.29 -17.64 33.78
CA HIS A 70 7.87 -16.59 32.94
C HIS A 70 7.86 -16.99 31.46
N ALA A 71 6.68 -17.09 30.84
CA ALA A 71 6.55 -17.57 29.45
C ALA A 71 7.71 -17.12 28.53
N ASP A 72 8.46 -18.10 28.02
CA ASP A 72 9.76 -17.89 27.40
C ASP A 72 9.65 -17.33 25.98
N LEU A 73 8.53 -17.61 25.31
CA LEU A 73 8.33 -17.28 23.90
C LEU A 73 6.94 -16.69 23.67
N CYS A 74 6.88 -15.68 22.82
CA CYS A 74 5.63 -15.09 22.35
C CYS A 74 5.79 -14.61 20.92
N GLY A 75 4.67 -14.32 20.27
CA GLY A 75 4.67 -13.76 18.92
C GLY A 75 3.28 -13.58 18.36
N PHE A 76 3.23 -13.30 17.05
CA PHE A 76 2.00 -13.13 16.29
C PHE A 76 1.95 -14.06 15.09
N PHE A 77 0.72 -14.44 14.74
CA PHE A 77 0.35 -15.01 13.46
C PHE A 77 -0.69 -14.10 12.79
N PRO A 78 -0.25 -13.05 12.06
CA PRO A 78 -1.16 -12.07 11.46
C PRO A 78 -2.13 -12.69 10.45
N ASP A 79 -1.73 -13.77 9.76
CA ASP A 79 -2.57 -14.50 8.79
C ASP A 79 -3.87 -15.05 9.38
N VAL A 80 -3.88 -15.30 10.69
CA VAL A 80 -5.06 -15.78 11.43
C VAL A 80 -5.51 -14.78 12.51
N ARG A 81 -4.92 -13.57 12.52
CA ARG A 81 -5.19 -12.49 13.49
C ARG A 81 -5.05 -12.92 14.96
N CYS A 82 -4.11 -13.81 15.23
CA CYS A 82 -3.85 -14.32 16.59
C CYS A 82 -2.45 -13.96 17.09
N ALA A 83 -2.35 -13.69 18.38
CA ALA A 83 -1.12 -13.73 19.12
C ALA A 83 -0.97 -15.10 19.78
N TRP A 84 0.25 -15.42 20.17
CA TRP A 84 0.53 -16.65 20.88
C TRP A 84 1.58 -16.45 21.97
N VAL A 85 1.48 -17.29 22.99
CA VAL A 85 2.43 -17.39 24.10
C VAL A 85 2.72 -18.87 24.33
N ALA A 86 3.99 -19.20 24.54
CA ALA A 86 4.42 -20.55 24.86
C ALA A 86 5.25 -20.54 26.14
N SER A 87 5.03 -21.56 26.98
CA SER A 87 5.77 -21.76 28.20
C SER A 87 5.92 -23.25 28.45
N SER A 88 7.16 -23.72 28.63
CA SER A 88 7.47 -25.14 28.72
C SER A 88 6.82 -25.91 27.57
N HIS A 89 5.94 -26.88 27.84
CA HIS A 89 5.25 -27.70 26.85
C HIS A 89 3.81 -27.23 26.54
N SER A 90 3.41 -26.05 27.05
CA SER A 90 2.09 -25.46 26.84
C SER A 90 2.15 -24.29 25.86
N PHE A 91 1.18 -24.24 24.96
CA PHE A 91 1.04 -23.21 23.94
C PHE A 91 -0.38 -22.64 23.95
N LEU A 92 -0.49 -21.32 23.94
CA LEU A 92 -1.77 -20.62 23.90
C LEU A 92 -1.83 -19.74 22.65
N LEU A 93 -2.89 -19.91 21.88
CA LEU A 93 -3.23 -19.08 20.72
C LEU A 93 -4.50 -18.30 21.03
N TYR A 94 -4.49 -16.99 20.83
CA TYR A 94 -5.66 -16.14 21.08
C TYR A 94 -5.73 -14.96 20.10
N PRO A 95 -6.92 -14.48 19.73
CA PRO A 95 -7.06 -13.33 18.85
C PRO A 95 -6.60 -12.04 19.55
N PHE A 96 -5.71 -11.28 18.90
CA PHE A 96 -5.17 -10.04 19.48
C PHE A 96 -5.96 -8.79 19.09
N GLU A 97 -6.88 -8.89 18.14
CA GLU A 97 -7.71 -7.75 17.70
C GLU A 97 -9.11 -7.75 18.34
N ARG A 98 -9.48 -8.80 19.09
CA ARG A 98 -10.83 -8.99 19.66
C ARG A 98 -10.76 -9.24 21.16
N LYS A 99 -11.42 -8.40 21.95
CA LYS A 99 -11.39 -8.44 23.43
C LYS A 99 -11.96 -9.74 24.04
N ASN A 100 -12.87 -10.44 23.35
CA ASN A 100 -13.56 -11.64 23.87
C ASN A 100 -13.49 -12.83 22.90
N GLY A 101 -12.40 -12.97 22.15
CA GLY A 101 -12.27 -14.10 21.23
C GLY A 101 -11.84 -15.39 21.93
N GLN A 102 -12.13 -16.54 21.31
CA GLN A 102 -11.80 -17.85 21.85
C GLN A 102 -10.28 -18.05 21.97
N CYS A 103 -9.82 -18.38 23.18
CA CYS A 103 -8.47 -18.86 23.44
C CYS A 103 -8.36 -20.36 23.13
N ILE A 104 -7.26 -20.78 22.52
CA ILE A 104 -6.99 -22.17 22.16
C ILE A 104 -5.70 -22.58 22.86
N GLN A 105 -5.82 -23.43 23.87
CA GLN A 105 -4.68 -24.00 24.59
C GLN A 105 -4.34 -25.37 24.03
N LEU A 106 -3.04 -25.58 23.78
CA LEU A 106 -2.45 -26.82 23.31
C LEU A 106 -1.37 -27.25 24.29
N THR A 107 -1.31 -28.54 24.58
CA THR A 107 -0.31 -29.14 25.48
C THR A 107 0.36 -30.27 24.73
N LEU A 108 1.69 -30.21 24.58
CA LEU A 108 2.47 -31.27 23.94
C LEU A 108 2.54 -32.51 24.84
N LYS A 109 2.60 -33.70 24.23
CA LYS A 109 2.56 -34.97 24.95
C LYS A 109 3.87 -35.31 25.66
N GLU A 110 5.02 -34.96 25.07
CA GLU A 110 6.34 -35.38 25.57
C GLU A 110 6.92 -34.48 26.68
N GLU A 111 6.11 -33.54 27.21
CA GLU A 111 6.48 -32.55 28.24
C GLU A 111 7.78 -31.75 27.96
N GLN A 112 8.24 -31.74 26.71
CA GLN A 112 9.44 -31.00 26.30
C GLN A 112 9.14 -29.51 26.08
N VAL A 113 10.17 -28.68 26.32
CA VAL A 113 10.07 -27.23 26.15
C VAL A 113 9.92 -26.88 24.67
N ILE A 114 8.91 -26.09 24.36
CA ILE A 114 8.69 -25.49 23.04
C ILE A 114 9.78 -24.45 22.81
N CYS A 115 10.60 -24.66 21.79
CA CYS A 115 11.73 -23.79 21.45
C CYS A 115 11.42 -22.86 20.27
N ALA A 116 10.49 -23.24 19.39
CA ALA A 116 10.07 -22.41 18.27
C ALA A 116 8.63 -22.72 17.84
N ALA A 117 7.97 -21.71 17.30
CA ALA A 117 6.65 -21.83 16.69
C ALA A 117 6.63 -21.16 15.30
N GLY A 118 5.85 -21.70 14.38
CA GLY A 118 5.67 -21.15 13.04
C GLY A 118 4.29 -21.48 12.47
N LEU A 119 3.82 -20.69 11.51
CA LEU A 119 2.54 -20.91 10.83
C LEU A 119 2.77 -20.93 9.32
N ALA A 120 2.45 -22.05 8.67
CA ALA A 120 2.53 -22.22 7.23
C ALA A 120 1.15 -22.27 6.59
N LYS A 121 1.02 -21.78 5.36
CA LYS A 121 -0.19 -22.01 4.57
C LYS A 121 -0.28 -23.48 4.19
N CYS A 122 -1.44 -24.10 4.39
CA CYS A 122 -1.65 -25.48 3.98
C CYS A 122 -1.79 -25.54 2.45
N ARG A 123 -1.14 -26.51 1.81
CA ARG A 123 -1.27 -26.71 0.37
C ARG A 123 -2.56 -27.47 0.04
N PRO A 124 -3.23 -27.16 -1.09
CA PRO A 124 -4.40 -27.91 -1.54
C PRO A 124 -4.03 -29.39 -1.81
N GLY A 125 -4.82 -30.33 -1.30
CA GLY A 125 -4.62 -31.77 -1.55
C GLY A 125 -3.71 -32.49 -0.55
N ASP A 126 -3.04 -31.78 0.36
CA ASP A 126 -2.10 -32.35 1.34
C ASP A 126 -2.76 -32.98 2.57
N PHE A 127 -4.06 -32.76 2.80
CA PHE A 127 -4.78 -33.33 3.93
C PHE A 127 -6.22 -33.68 3.57
N THR A 128 -6.72 -34.81 4.07
CA THR A 128 -8.10 -35.29 3.84
C THR A 128 -9.19 -34.32 4.29
N LYS A 129 -8.91 -33.41 5.23
CA LYS A 129 -9.86 -32.40 5.72
C LYS A 129 -9.54 -30.95 5.31
N ASN A 130 -8.55 -30.73 4.42
CA ASN A 130 -8.11 -29.42 3.93
C ASN A 130 -8.03 -28.35 5.04
N ALA A 131 -7.01 -28.45 5.91
CA ALA A 131 -6.68 -27.36 6.83
C ALA A 131 -6.36 -26.07 6.04
N HIS A 132 -6.55 -24.90 6.66
CA HIS A 132 -6.18 -23.63 6.02
C HIS A 132 -4.71 -23.31 6.26
N TYR A 133 -4.23 -23.59 7.47
CA TYR A 133 -2.83 -23.41 7.87
C TYR A 133 -2.33 -24.62 8.66
N ILE A 134 -1.01 -24.71 8.77
CA ILE A 134 -0.28 -25.69 9.58
C ILE A 134 0.50 -24.91 10.63
N LEU A 135 0.13 -25.11 11.89
CA LEU A 135 0.89 -24.64 13.04
C LEU A 135 2.00 -25.65 13.33
N VAL A 136 3.23 -25.18 13.34
CA VAL A 136 4.45 -25.94 13.61
C VAL A 136 4.90 -25.58 15.01
N LEU A 137 4.93 -26.55 15.92
CA LEU A 137 5.54 -26.42 17.25
C LEU A 137 6.77 -27.32 17.32
N ALA A 138 7.92 -26.73 17.61
CA ALA A 138 9.19 -27.44 17.66
C ALA A 138 9.77 -27.42 19.07
N THR A 139 10.29 -28.57 19.50
CA THR A 139 11.02 -28.77 20.75
C THR A 139 12.49 -29.08 20.44
N ASN A 140 13.23 -29.47 21.48
CA ASN A 140 14.59 -30.01 21.36
C ASN A 140 14.64 -31.40 20.69
N VAL A 141 13.56 -32.19 20.73
CA VAL A 141 13.54 -33.60 20.29
C VAL A 141 12.51 -33.92 19.21
N GLU A 142 11.47 -33.12 19.07
CA GLU A 142 10.36 -33.37 18.15
C GLU A 142 9.82 -32.10 17.48
N VAL A 143 9.16 -32.29 16.34
CA VAL A 143 8.35 -31.29 15.65
C VAL A 143 6.93 -31.81 15.55
N VAL A 144 5.98 -31.05 16.09
CA VAL A 144 4.55 -31.38 16.09
C VAL A 144 3.81 -30.42 15.17
N LEU A 145 3.06 -30.98 14.23
CA LEU A 145 2.23 -30.27 13.26
C LEU A 145 0.77 -30.30 13.68
N PHE A 146 0.12 -29.15 13.67
CA PHE A 146 -1.30 -28.99 13.92
C PHE A 146 -1.99 -28.33 12.73
N GLY A 147 -3.14 -28.84 12.33
CA GLY A 147 -3.99 -28.25 11.31
C GLY A 147 -4.84 -27.16 11.92
N VAL A 148 -4.80 -25.97 11.35
CA VAL A 148 -5.59 -24.81 11.75
C VAL A 148 -6.71 -24.60 10.73
N TYR A 149 -7.93 -24.59 11.23
CA TYR A 149 -9.16 -24.46 10.45
C TYR A 149 -9.80 -23.13 10.80
N LEU A 150 -9.89 -22.24 9.81
CA LEU A 150 -10.59 -20.97 9.96
C LEU A 150 -12.10 -21.20 10.00
N PRO A 151 -12.84 -20.34 10.72
CA PRO A 151 -14.30 -20.43 10.78
C PRO A 151 -14.92 -20.27 9.39
N LYS A 152 -15.90 -21.13 9.08
CA LYS A 152 -16.81 -20.95 7.94
C LYS A 152 -17.98 -20.05 8.34
N GLU A 153 -18.68 -19.49 7.36
CA GLU A 153 -19.92 -18.72 7.60
C GLU A 153 -20.87 -19.50 8.53
N GLY A 154 -21.25 -18.89 9.66
CA GLY A 154 -22.11 -19.50 10.69
C GLY A 154 -21.40 -20.29 11.80
N SER A 155 -20.08 -20.46 11.77
CA SER A 155 -19.31 -21.12 12.84
C SER A 155 -18.54 -20.13 13.72
N THR A 156 -18.33 -20.49 14.98
CA THR A 156 -17.61 -19.67 15.96
C THR A 156 -16.19 -20.21 16.18
N GLY A 157 -15.19 -19.37 15.89
CA GLY A 157 -13.81 -19.58 16.33
C GLY A 157 -12.92 -20.43 15.40
N ILE A 158 -11.62 -20.36 15.67
CA ILE A 158 -10.59 -21.16 14.99
C ILE A 158 -10.57 -22.54 15.64
N VAL A 159 -10.42 -23.60 14.85
CA VAL A 159 -10.24 -24.96 15.36
C VAL A 159 -8.82 -25.43 15.06
N VAL A 160 -8.13 -25.98 16.05
CA VAL A 160 -6.78 -26.53 15.89
C VAL A 160 -6.80 -28.02 16.22
N LYS A 161 -6.21 -28.86 15.35
CA LYS A 161 -6.15 -30.32 15.53
C LYS A 161 -4.75 -30.84 15.28
N SER A 162 -4.23 -31.71 16.14
CA SER A 162 -2.95 -32.38 15.91
C SER A 162 -3.02 -33.23 14.63
N LEU A 163 -1.96 -33.17 13.83
CA LEU A 163 -1.83 -33.90 12.56
C LEU A 163 -0.75 -34.96 12.67
N TYR A 164 0.51 -34.54 12.85
CA TYR A 164 1.68 -35.40 12.80
C TYR A 164 2.75 -34.94 13.79
N THR A 165 3.60 -35.87 14.18
CA THR A 165 4.77 -35.65 15.04
C THR A 165 5.96 -36.35 14.39
N THR A 166 7.14 -35.73 14.43
CA THR A 166 8.41 -36.33 14.00
C THR A 166 9.55 -35.98 14.90
N SER A 167 10.58 -36.83 14.94
CA SER A 167 11.82 -36.50 15.63
C SER A 167 12.56 -35.35 14.94
N SER A 168 13.27 -34.55 15.73
CA SER A 168 14.22 -33.53 15.29
C SER A 168 15.62 -34.08 14.97
N ASP A 169 15.79 -35.41 14.96
CA ASP A 169 17.08 -36.10 14.75
C ASP A 169 18.20 -35.61 15.68
N ARG A 170 17.84 -35.29 16.93
CA ARG A 170 18.73 -34.73 17.98
C ARG A 170 19.30 -33.34 17.67
N ILE A 171 18.72 -32.62 16.71
CA ILE A 171 19.05 -31.22 16.44
C ILE A 171 18.07 -30.35 17.22
N ALA A 172 18.59 -29.53 18.14
CA ALA A 172 17.75 -28.59 18.87
C ALA A 172 17.30 -27.49 17.91
N ILE A 173 15.98 -27.35 17.74
CA ILE A 173 15.39 -26.40 16.81
C ILE A 173 15.39 -25.00 17.43
N THR A 174 15.83 -24.01 16.67
CA THR A 174 16.00 -22.64 17.16
C THR A 174 15.03 -21.65 16.54
N CYS A 175 14.59 -21.87 15.31
CA CYS A 175 13.57 -21.04 14.66
C CYS A 175 12.89 -21.77 13.50
N VAL A 176 11.69 -21.29 13.14
CA VAL A 176 10.89 -21.80 12.01
C VAL A 176 10.54 -20.63 11.10
N ALA A 177 10.62 -20.83 9.78
CA ALA A 177 10.18 -19.85 8.79
C ALA A 177 9.37 -20.55 7.68
N CYS A 178 8.27 -19.92 7.27
CA CYS A 178 7.32 -20.53 6.33
C CYS A 178 7.12 -19.64 5.11
N THR A 179 7.00 -20.27 3.94
CA THR A 179 6.69 -19.58 2.67
C THR A 179 5.18 -19.42 2.49
N ASN A 180 4.78 -18.47 1.64
CA ASN A 180 3.37 -18.32 1.23
C ASN A 180 2.82 -19.51 0.41
N LYS A 181 3.69 -20.41 -0.06
CA LYS A 181 3.36 -21.64 -0.77
C LYS A 181 3.36 -22.88 0.13
N GLY A 182 3.55 -22.72 1.43
CA GLY A 182 3.45 -23.81 2.41
C GLY A 182 4.73 -24.62 2.65
N ARG A 183 5.87 -24.26 2.05
CA ARG A 183 7.19 -24.82 2.44
C ARG A 183 7.56 -24.35 3.85
N ILE A 184 8.13 -25.24 4.65
CA ILE A 184 8.51 -24.99 6.05
C ILE A 184 10.03 -25.20 6.17
N PHE A 185 10.74 -24.18 6.64
CA PHE A 185 12.17 -24.22 6.91
C PHE A 185 12.45 -24.14 8.41
N ILE A 186 13.42 -24.91 8.88
CA ILE A 186 13.79 -25.07 10.29
C ILE A 186 15.27 -24.73 10.46
N GLY A 187 15.56 -23.82 11.38
CA GLY A 187 16.92 -23.50 11.80
C GLY A 187 17.35 -24.40 12.95
N GLY A 188 18.56 -24.95 12.86
CA GLY A 188 19.12 -25.83 13.88
C GLY A 188 20.21 -25.20 14.74
N SER A 189 20.43 -25.80 15.92
CA SER A 189 21.59 -25.52 16.78
C SER A 189 22.92 -25.96 16.17
N ASP A 190 22.87 -26.79 15.12
CA ASP A 190 24.01 -27.19 14.29
C ASP A 190 24.47 -26.07 13.34
N GLY A 191 23.69 -24.99 13.22
CA GLY A 191 23.99 -23.87 12.33
C GLY A 191 23.54 -24.08 10.89
N ASN A 192 22.79 -25.14 10.62
CA ASN A 192 22.24 -25.46 9.31
C ASN A 192 20.75 -25.08 9.23
N ILE A 193 20.28 -24.99 7.99
CA ILE A 193 18.86 -24.81 7.67
C ILE A 193 18.39 -26.07 7.02
N HIS A 194 17.22 -26.53 7.46
CA HIS A 194 16.63 -27.76 7.00
C HIS A 194 15.23 -27.49 6.49
N GLU A 195 14.75 -28.29 5.55
CA GLU A 195 13.38 -28.22 5.05
C GLU A 195 12.53 -29.33 5.64
N LEU A 196 11.30 -29.00 6.02
CA LEU A 196 10.29 -29.94 6.52
C LEU A 196 9.26 -30.21 5.41
N GLN A 197 9.29 -31.41 4.85
CA GLN A 197 8.36 -31.86 3.79
C GLN A 197 7.20 -32.67 4.38
N TYR A 198 5.98 -32.44 3.89
CA TYR A 198 4.76 -33.13 4.32
C TYR A 198 3.89 -33.49 3.10
N THR A 199 3.54 -34.78 2.89
CA THR A 199 2.77 -35.23 1.72
C THR A 199 1.65 -36.23 2.08
N THR A 200 0.66 -36.37 1.19
CA THR A 200 -0.56 -37.21 1.40
C THR A 200 -0.49 -38.64 0.87
N ALA A 201 0.40 -38.97 -0.08
CA ALA A 201 0.19 -40.08 -1.02
C ALA A 201 0.66 -41.49 -0.57
N GLY A 202 1.02 -41.73 0.70
CA GLY A 202 1.51 -43.06 1.09
C GLY A 202 1.60 -43.37 2.58
N GLY A 203 0.82 -42.71 3.43
CA GLY A 203 1.13 -42.63 4.86
C GLY A 203 2.32 -41.69 5.11
N PRO A 204 2.65 -41.38 6.38
CA PRO A 204 3.62 -40.36 6.75
C PRO A 204 5.05 -40.83 6.45
N ASN A 205 5.44 -40.84 5.19
CA ASN A 205 6.81 -41.11 4.80
C ASN A 205 7.54 -39.80 4.47
N ILE A 206 8.45 -39.52 5.41
CA ILE A 206 9.66 -38.70 5.34
C ILE A 206 9.42 -37.19 5.36
N LEU A 207 9.26 -36.70 6.58
CA LEU A 207 9.79 -35.41 7.03
C LEU A 207 11.31 -35.44 6.81
N ARG A 208 11.74 -35.22 5.57
CA ARG A 208 13.16 -35.31 5.21
C ARG A 208 13.80 -34.00 5.57
N LEU A 209 14.46 -33.98 6.73
CA LEU A 209 15.42 -32.95 7.07
C LEU A 209 16.55 -32.96 6.02
N VAL A 210 16.44 -32.14 4.98
CA VAL A 210 17.48 -32.04 3.94
C VAL A 210 18.67 -31.31 4.56
N LYS A 211 19.73 -32.06 4.88
CA LYS A 211 20.99 -31.53 5.41
C LYS A 211 21.84 -30.93 4.29
N GLU A 212 22.36 -29.72 4.48
CA GLU A 212 23.53 -29.28 3.73
C GLU A 212 24.74 -30.15 4.16
N GLN A 213 25.26 -30.97 3.25
CA GLN A 213 26.45 -31.79 3.51
C GLN A 213 27.69 -30.90 3.56
N ILE A 214 28.10 -30.49 4.76
CA ILE A 214 29.47 -30.03 5.01
C ILE A 214 29.91 -30.53 6.39
N PHE A 215 30.74 -31.58 6.43
CA PHE A 215 31.45 -31.96 7.65
C PHE A 215 32.51 -30.90 7.96
N THR A 216 32.24 -30.04 8.94
CA THR A 216 33.23 -29.13 9.52
C THR A 216 33.45 -29.43 10.99
N PHE A 217 34.69 -29.73 11.37
CA PHE A 217 35.15 -29.95 12.75
C PHE A 217 35.23 -28.65 13.59
N LYS A 218 34.41 -27.65 13.28
CA LYS A 218 34.41 -26.34 13.95
C LYS A 218 33.22 -26.22 14.90
N ALA A 219 33.37 -25.44 15.98
CA ALA A 219 32.24 -25.07 16.83
C ALA A 219 31.07 -24.56 15.98
N THR A 220 29.88 -25.11 16.21
CA THR A 220 28.69 -24.79 15.43
C THR A 220 28.16 -23.41 15.83
N ASP A 221 27.70 -22.64 14.84
CA ASP A 221 27.13 -21.30 15.02
C ASP A 221 25.62 -21.40 14.74
N PRO A 222 24.77 -21.54 15.78
CA PRO A 222 23.34 -21.79 15.62
C PRO A 222 22.62 -20.72 14.79
N VAL A 223 21.61 -21.14 14.03
CA VAL A 223 20.71 -20.20 13.36
C VAL A 223 19.87 -19.51 14.43
N ARG A 224 19.86 -18.17 14.47
CA ARG A 224 19.11 -17.38 15.44
C ARG A 224 17.74 -16.96 14.91
N LYS A 225 17.68 -16.49 13.66
CA LYS A 225 16.44 -15.97 13.04
C LYS A 225 16.45 -16.24 11.54
N MET A 226 15.27 -16.52 10.99
CA MET A 226 15.06 -16.65 9.55
C MET A 226 13.90 -15.76 9.11
N VAL A 227 13.99 -15.17 7.91
CA VAL A 227 12.92 -14.40 7.28
C VAL A 227 12.82 -14.74 5.79
N ILE A 228 11.60 -14.78 5.26
CA ILE A 228 11.31 -15.17 3.88
C ILE A 228 10.89 -13.95 3.06
N ASP A 229 11.60 -13.71 1.96
CA ASP A 229 11.18 -12.84 0.87
C ASP A 229 10.41 -13.67 -0.16
N ASN A 230 9.08 -13.67 -0.08
CA ASN A 230 8.23 -14.40 -1.03
C ASN A 230 8.23 -13.78 -2.42
N ASP A 231 8.49 -12.48 -2.54
CA ASP A 231 8.47 -11.76 -3.82
C ASP A 231 9.62 -12.23 -4.71
N ARG A 232 10.78 -12.53 -4.09
CA ARG A 232 12.01 -12.92 -4.78
C ARG A 232 12.46 -14.36 -4.50
N GLN A 233 11.70 -15.08 -3.67
CA GLN A 233 11.98 -16.45 -3.25
C GLN A 233 13.35 -16.62 -2.57
N ILE A 234 13.66 -15.71 -1.64
CA ILE A 234 14.92 -15.69 -0.89
C ILE A 234 14.64 -15.93 0.59
N LEU A 235 15.40 -16.83 1.21
CA LEU A 235 15.45 -17.01 2.65
C LEU A 235 16.70 -16.32 3.19
N TYR A 236 16.52 -15.42 4.15
CA TYR A 236 17.63 -14.82 4.90
C TYR A 236 17.73 -15.44 6.28
N ALA A 237 18.94 -15.80 6.69
CA ALA A 237 19.23 -16.37 8.00
C ALA A 237 20.30 -15.56 8.73
N LEU A 238 20.02 -15.25 9.99
CA LEU A 238 20.96 -14.62 10.93
C LEU A 238 21.42 -15.66 11.94
N THR A 239 22.72 -15.82 12.13
CA THR A 239 23.30 -16.73 13.12
C THR A 239 23.57 -16.06 14.47
N LYS A 240 23.95 -16.84 15.50
CA LYS A 240 24.32 -16.29 16.82
C LYS A 240 25.59 -15.45 16.76
N GLU A 241 26.55 -15.77 15.90
CA GLU A 241 27.75 -14.95 15.65
C GLU A 241 27.51 -13.76 14.70
N MET A 242 26.26 -13.36 14.44
CA MET A 242 25.89 -12.23 13.58
C MET A 242 26.30 -12.39 12.11
N LYS A 243 26.40 -13.64 11.62
CA LYS A 243 26.58 -13.90 10.19
C LYS A 243 25.22 -13.82 9.51
N LEU A 244 25.14 -13.03 8.44
CA LEU A 244 23.96 -12.92 7.60
C LEU A 244 24.15 -13.79 6.35
N ARG A 245 23.26 -14.75 6.15
CA ARG A 245 23.28 -15.68 5.02
C ARG A 245 22.02 -15.49 4.18
N ALA A 246 22.14 -15.58 2.87
CA ALA A 246 21.02 -15.58 1.94
C ALA A 246 20.99 -16.91 1.17
N TYR A 247 19.79 -17.43 0.97
CA TYR A 247 19.54 -18.68 0.27
C TYR A 247 18.41 -18.47 -0.75
N VAL A 248 18.52 -19.05 -1.92
CA VAL A 248 17.44 -19.07 -2.91
C VAL A 248 16.71 -20.40 -2.77
N PHE A 249 15.38 -20.35 -2.75
CA PHE A 249 14.55 -21.54 -2.76
C PHE A 249 13.72 -21.55 -4.05
N GLY A 250 13.80 -22.64 -4.81
CA GLY A 250 13.06 -22.75 -6.07
C GLY A 250 11.52 -22.73 -5.89
N PRO A 251 10.76 -22.52 -6.98
CA PRO A 251 9.31 -22.38 -6.94
C PRO A 251 8.54 -23.67 -6.61
N SER A 252 9.16 -24.84 -6.78
CA SER A 252 8.54 -26.15 -6.63
C SER A 252 9.01 -26.86 -5.35
N GLU A 253 8.21 -27.83 -4.91
CA GLU A 253 8.61 -28.73 -3.82
C GLU A 253 9.75 -29.64 -4.27
N GLY A 254 10.77 -29.81 -3.43
CA GLY A 254 11.97 -30.57 -3.75
C GLY A 254 13.09 -29.76 -4.40
N ASP A 255 12.82 -28.51 -4.81
CA ASP A 255 13.89 -27.60 -5.23
C ASP A 255 14.84 -27.35 -4.06
N HIS A 256 16.12 -27.67 -4.26
CA HIS A 256 17.15 -27.52 -3.25
C HIS A 256 17.26 -26.07 -2.77
N LEU A 257 17.46 -25.92 -1.47
CA LEU A 257 17.85 -24.64 -0.88
C LEU A 257 19.30 -24.39 -1.25
N GLU A 258 19.56 -23.35 -2.04
CA GLU A 258 20.92 -23.02 -2.49
C GLU A 258 21.45 -21.81 -1.73
N LYS A 259 22.61 -21.96 -1.08
CA LYS A 259 23.28 -20.86 -0.39
C LYS A 259 23.86 -19.87 -1.40
N LEU A 260 23.30 -18.66 -1.43
CA LEU A 260 23.68 -17.59 -2.33
C LEU A 260 24.97 -16.89 -1.88
N ALA A 261 24.99 -16.43 -0.63
CA ALA A 261 26.07 -15.62 -0.09
C ALA A 261 26.04 -15.58 1.44
N GLU A 262 27.17 -15.20 2.04
CA GLU A 262 27.31 -14.98 3.48
C GLU A 262 28.15 -13.73 3.76
N ILE A 263 27.61 -12.84 4.59
CA ILE A 263 28.35 -11.71 5.16
C ILE A 263 28.68 -12.04 6.62
N LYS A 264 29.97 -12.23 6.91
CA LYS A 264 30.46 -12.56 8.25
C LYS A 264 30.65 -11.36 9.17
N ASN A 265 30.91 -10.20 8.58
CA ASN A 265 31.19 -8.97 9.32
C ASN A 265 30.45 -7.83 8.64
N LEU A 266 29.13 -7.78 8.82
CA LEU A 266 28.35 -6.67 8.28
C LEU A 266 28.73 -5.32 8.95
N LEU A 267 29.33 -5.39 10.14
CA LEU A 267 29.62 -4.24 11.00
C LEU A 267 31.10 -3.82 10.97
N LYS A 268 31.82 -3.98 9.85
CA LYS A 268 33.27 -3.68 9.80
C LYS A 268 33.58 -2.18 9.95
N GLN A 269 34.31 -1.85 11.02
CA GLN A 269 35.15 -0.67 11.28
C GLN A 269 34.52 0.73 11.18
N ARG A 270 34.05 1.21 12.33
CA ARG A 270 34.63 2.29 13.17
C ARG A 270 34.25 1.89 14.61
N ASP A 271 34.64 2.64 15.63
CA ASP A 271 34.21 2.44 17.02
C ASP A 271 35.11 1.52 17.85
N THR A 272 36.04 2.19 18.52
CA THR A 272 36.75 1.79 19.75
C THR A 272 35.81 1.66 20.96
N ASN A 273 34.51 1.40 20.75
CA ASN A 273 33.48 1.46 21.78
C ASN A 273 33.42 0.20 22.64
N VAL A 274 33.07 0.40 23.91
CA VAL A 274 32.97 -0.62 24.98
C VAL A 274 31.92 -1.71 24.68
N ASN A 275 30.91 -1.42 23.83
CA ASN A 275 29.87 -2.36 23.41
C ASN A 275 29.88 -2.58 21.88
N LYS A 276 30.07 -3.84 21.46
CA LYS A 276 30.03 -4.23 20.05
C LYS A 276 28.58 -4.19 19.53
N PRO A 277 28.26 -3.44 18.46
CA PRO A 277 26.92 -3.40 17.90
C PRO A 277 26.49 -4.78 17.38
N LEU A 278 25.19 -5.08 17.49
CA LEU A 278 24.60 -6.37 17.09
C LEU A 278 23.44 -6.15 16.11
N ILE A 279 23.21 -7.11 15.22
CA ILE A 279 22.01 -7.13 14.38
C ILE A 279 20.84 -7.60 15.26
N VAL A 280 19.86 -6.73 15.50
CA VAL A 280 18.71 -7.02 16.36
C VAL A 280 17.52 -7.56 15.57
N SER A 281 17.37 -7.13 14.32
CA SER A 281 16.29 -7.58 13.44
C SER A 281 16.71 -7.52 11.98
N ILE A 282 16.19 -8.44 11.19
CA ILE A 282 16.30 -8.45 9.73
C ILE A 282 14.88 -8.55 9.16
N LEU A 283 14.59 -7.80 8.11
CA LEU A 283 13.31 -7.88 7.41
C LEU A 283 13.48 -7.72 5.89
N PRO A 284 12.84 -8.57 5.07
CA PRO A 284 12.80 -8.38 3.62
C PRO A 284 12.00 -7.12 3.24
N LEU A 285 12.42 -6.46 2.16
CA LEU A 285 11.73 -5.30 1.60
C LEU A 285 10.87 -5.75 0.41
N PRO A 286 9.57 -5.40 0.36
CA PRO A 286 8.71 -5.81 -0.74
C PRO A 286 9.15 -5.17 -2.07
N LEU A 287 8.88 -5.82 -3.19
CA LEU A 287 9.17 -5.27 -4.54
C LEU A 287 8.52 -3.91 -4.79
N LEU A 288 7.40 -3.64 -4.11
CA LEU A 288 6.69 -2.38 -4.19
C LEU A 288 7.45 -1.21 -3.56
N GLU A 289 8.29 -1.50 -2.57
CA GLU A 289 9.08 -0.49 -1.87
C GLU A 289 10.39 -0.23 -2.57
N SER A 290 11.07 -1.28 -3.03
CA SER A 290 12.28 -1.14 -3.82
C SER A 290 12.52 -2.32 -4.74
N LYS A 291 12.88 -2.04 -5.99
CA LYS A 291 13.37 -3.05 -6.93
C LYS A 291 14.83 -3.45 -6.64
N CYS A 292 15.60 -2.56 -6.01
CA CYS A 292 17.05 -2.69 -5.86
C CYS A 292 17.48 -3.06 -4.43
N LEU A 293 16.72 -2.64 -3.42
CA LEU A 293 16.93 -2.98 -2.02
C LEU A 293 16.06 -4.17 -1.66
N HIS A 294 16.66 -5.18 -1.02
CA HIS A 294 16.05 -6.49 -0.83
C HIS A 294 15.83 -6.82 0.65
N LEU A 295 16.68 -6.31 1.53
CA LEU A 295 16.66 -6.60 2.96
C LEU A 295 17.12 -5.36 3.74
N VAL A 296 16.50 -5.13 4.90
CA VAL A 296 16.98 -4.16 5.90
C VAL A 296 17.38 -4.89 7.17
N ALA A 297 18.53 -4.53 7.73
CA ALA A 297 19.04 -5.00 9.02
C ALA A 297 19.07 -3.85 10.02
N ALA A 298 18.34 -3.99 11.13
CA ALA A 298 18.35 -3.06 12.25
C ALA A 298 19.47 -3.43 13.23
N ILE A 299 20.22 -2.42 13.69
CA ILE A 299 21.37 -2.58 14.58
C ILE A 299 21.02 -2.08 15.99
N SER A 300 21.65 -2.65 17.01
CA SER A 300 21.44 -2.32 18.43
C SER A 300 21.74 -0.86 18.78
N ASP A 301 22.53 -0.17 17.96
CA ASP A 301 22.85 1.26 18.12
C ASP A 301 21.86 2.19 17.37
N GLY A 302 20.79 1.64 16.79
CA GLY A 302 19.77 2.38 16.04
C GLY A 302 20.05 2.55 14.55
N ARG A 303 21.23 2.15 14.05
CA ARG A 303 21.52 2.17 12.60
C ARG A 303 20.68 1.16 11.84
N ARG A 304 20.50 1.42 10.54
CA ARG A 304 19.86 0.50 9.59
C ARG A 304 20.74 0.28 8.39
N ILE A 305 21.02 -0.97 8.07
CA ILE A 305 21.84 -1.37 6.92
C ILE A 305 20.91 -1.92 5.85
N TYR A 306 20.92 -1.31 4.67
CA TYR A 306 20.14 -1.75 3.52
C TYR A 306 21.02 -2.61 2.61
N LEU A 307 20.50 -3.79 2.26
CA LEU A 307 21.22 -4.79 1.47
C LEU A 307 20.51 -5.08 0.15
N SER A 308 21.31 -5.48 -0.83
CA SER A 308 20.85 -5.96 -2.13
C SER A 308 21.40 -7.33 -2.43
N THR A 309 20.61 -8.13 -3.15
CA THR A 309 21.04 -9.43 -3.66
C THR A 309 21.41 -9.41 -5.14
N THR A 310 21.48 -8.23 -5.75
CA THR A 310 21.86 -8.05 -7.16
C THR A 310 23.12 -7.19 -7.31
N ARG A 311 23.99 -7.58 -8.26
CA ARG A 311 25.25 -6.89 -8.58
C ARG A 311 25.11 -5.64 -9.45
N SER A 312 23.93 -5.35 -10.02
CA SER A 312 23.78 -4.22 -10.95
C SER A 312 24.17 -2.90 -10.28
N GLY A 313 25.23 -2.27 -10.79
CA GLY A 313 25.80 -1.01 -10.30
C GLY A 313 25.12 0.24 -10.87
N SER A 314 24.03 0.08 -11.62
CA SER A 314 23.29 1.20 -12.19
C SER A 314 22.20 1.66 -11.23
N ILE A 315 22.51 2.65 -10.39
CA ILE A 315 21.51 3.43 -9.66
C ILE A 315 20.71 4.31 -10.66
N PHE A 316 21.18 4.48 -11.91
CA PHE A 316 20.70 5.50 -12.87
C PHE A 316 20.50 5.01 -14.32
N GLY A 317 20.03 3.79 -14.58
CA GLY A 317 19.96 3.29 -15.96
C GLY A 317 18.91 2.21 -16.20
N VAL A 318 18.01 2.51 -17.13
CA VAL A 318 17.02 1.68 -17.84
C VAL A 318 16.74 0.33 -17.18
N PHE A 319 15.70 0.30 -16.34
CA PHE A 319 15.17 -0.90 -15.73
C PHE A 319 14.50 -1.78 -16.79
N ASN A 320 15.21 -2.80 -17.27
CA ASN A 320 14.53 -3.90 -17.96
C ASN A 320 13.71 -4.68 -16.92
N ASN A 321 12.40 -4.79 -17.13
CA ASN A 321 11.40 -5.43 -16.24
C ASN A 321 11.56 -6.97 -16.08
N GLN A 322 12.76 -7.52 -16.29
CA GLN A 322 13.02 -8.93 -16.05
C GLN A 322 13.45 -9.13 -14.59
N ASN A 323 12.80 -10.06 -13.89
CA ASN A 323 13.17 -10.51 -12.55
C ASN A 323 14.66 -10.87 -12.54
N GLN A 324 15.51 -9.99 -11.99
CA GLN A 324 16.93 -10.24 -11.88
C GLN A 324 17.14 -11.39 -10.90
N ILE A 325 17.86 -12.42 -11.34
CA ILE A 325 18.19 -13.57 -10.52
C ILE A 325 19.13 -13.10 -9.39
N PRO A 326 18.77 -13.31 -8.10
CA PRO A 326 19.64 -13.00 -6.97
C PRO A 326 21.00 -13.68 -7.15
N ASN A 327 22.11 -12.94 -7.03
CA ASN A 327 23.46 -13.45 -7.30
C ASN A 327 24.53 -13.01 -6.29
N CYS A 328 24.18 -12.19 -5.30
CA CYS A 328 25.09 -11.78 -4.23
C CYS A 328 24.34 -11.44 -2.94
N LEU A 329 25.07 -11.01 -1.91
CA LEU A 329 24.52 -10.28 -0.77
C LEU A 329 25.52 -9.18 -0.43
N ARG A 330 25.09 -7.91 -0.55
CA ARG A 330 25.96 -6.76 -0.30
C ARG A 330 25.23 -5.64 0.41
N GLU A 331 25.96 -4.90 1.24
CA GLU A 331 25.52 -3.61 1.74
C GLU A 331 25.46 -2.60 0.58
N VAL A 332 24.36 -1.85 0.50
CA VAL A 332 24.17 -0.74 -0.45
C VAL A 332 24.32 0.60 0.25
N SER A 333 23.77 0.71 1.46
CA SER A 333 23.77 1.95 2.23
C SER A 333 23.50 1.67 3.70
N THR A 334 24.06 2.51 4.57
CA THR A 334 23.76 2.52 5.99
C THR A 334 23.13 3.85 6.37
N ARG A 335 22.00 3.77 7.07
CA ARG A 335 21.29 4.92 7.64
C ARG A 335 21.70 5.09 9.10
N PRO A 336 22.08 6.31 9.54
CA PRO A 336 22.52 6.57 10.90
C PRO A 336 21.38 6.36 11.91
N SER A 337 21.69 6.26 13.20
CA SER A 337 20.66 6.22 14.25
C SER A 337 19.75 7.45 14.17
N PRO A 338 18.43 7.31 14.34
CA PRO A 338 17.56 8.47 14.53
C PRO A 338 17.99 9.25 15.79
N PRO A 339 17.92 10.59 15.77
CA PRO A 339 18.28 11.41 16.92
C PRO A 339 17.28 11.20 18.07
N LYS A 340 17.79 11.06 19.30
CA LYS A 340 16.97 10.92 20.53
C LYS A 340 16.26 12.22 20.96
N ALA A 341 16.71 13.37 20.46
CA ALA A 341 16.15 14.69 20.76
C ALA A 341 16.18 15.60 19.53
N VAL A 342 15.15 16.43 19.40
CA VAL A 342 15.04 17.45 18.35
C VAL A 342 16.23 18.42 18.44
N GLY A 343 17.08 18.46 17.41
CA GLY A 343 18.19 19.41 17.31
C GLY A 343 19.55 18.96 17.88
N ALA A 344 19.70 17.72 18.35
CA ALA A 344 21.00 17.23 18.84
C ALA A 344 21.94 16.84 17.68
N THR A 345 23.12 17.46 17.61
CA THR A 345 24.24 16.98 16.79
C THR A 345 24.86 15.73 17.42
N THR A 346 25.26 14.78 16.58
CA THR A 346 25.66 13.39 16.93
C THR A 346 27.04 13.28 17.59
N GLN A 347 27.32 13.98 18.69
CA GLN A 347 28.66 13.96 19.33
C GLN A 347 28.72 13.61 20.82
N ASN A 348 27.61 13.23 21.48
CA ASN A 348 27.68 12.75 22.88
C ASN A 348 27.39 11.24 22.98
N GLU A 349 28.29 10.48 23.62
CA GLU A 349 28.19 9.03 23.83
C GLU A 349 26.98 8.62 24.69
N ASP A 350 26.50 9.49 25.59
CA ASP A 350 25.29 9.29 26.41
C ASP A 350 23.98 9.28 25.60
N LEU A 351 24.04 9.63 24.31
CA LEU A 351 22.89 9.64 23.38
C LEU A 351 22.80 8.38 22.52
N LEU A 352 23.68 7.39 22.68
CA LEU A 352 23.64 6.16 21.88
C LEU A 352 22.40 5.33 22.22
N MET A 353 21.58 5.03 21.20
CA MET A 353 20.40 4.17 21.33
C MET A 353 20.83 2.78 21.79
N ASN A 354 20.06 2.19 22.70
CA ASN A 354 20.14 0.76 22.98
C ASN A 354 18.83 0.13 22.50
N VAL A 355 18.91 -0.54 21.36
CA VAL A 355 17.79 -1.23 20.75
C VAL A 355 17.93 -2.71 21.05
N GLU A 356 16.90 -3.28 21.64
CA GLU A 356 16.79 -4.73 21.87
C GLU A 356 15.90 -5.38 20.81
N THR A 357 14.80 -4.71 20.47
CA THR A 357 13.79 -5.18 19.53
C THR A 357 13.53 -4.09 18.49
N ALA A 358 13.49 -4.49 17.23
CA ALA A 358 13.12 -3.61 16.13
C ALA A 358 12.12 -4.30 15.21
N TYR A 359 11.12 -3.54 14.78
CA TYR A 359 10.15 -3.94 13.77
C TYR A 359 10.20 -2.97 12.60
N TYR A 360 10.09 -3.50 11.40
CA TYR A 360 10.00 -2.70 10.19
C TYR A 360 8.67 -3.00 9.52
N PHE A 361 8.04 -1.94 9.05
CA PHE A 361 6.86 -1.93 8.21
C PHE A 361 7.20 -1.04 7.00
N PRO A 362 6.66 -1.26 5.79
CA PRO A 362 7.02 -0.45 4.64
C PRO A 362 6.97 1.06 4.92
N GLY A 363 8.11 1.73 4.76
CA GLY A 363 8.31 3.15 5.07
C GLY A 363 8.41 3.53 6.56
N THR A 364 8.32 2.61 7.51
CA THR A 364 8.33 2.89 8.97
C THR A 364 9.15 1.86 9.75
N VAL A 365 10.09 2.33 10.57
CA VAL A 365 10.78 1.49 11.56
C VAL A 365 10.35 1.86 12.97
N VAL A 366 10.19 0.86 13.82
CA VAL A 366 9.88 0.96 15.25
C VAL A 366 11.01 0.33 16.04
N PHE A 367 11.66 1.09 16.91
CA PHE A 367 12.72 0.65 17.80
C PHE A 367 12.24 0.65 19.24
N SER A 368 12.62 -0.37 20.01
CA SER A 368 12.60 -0.29 21.48
C SER A 368 13.70 0.67 21.93
N ASP A 369 13.40 1.61 22.83
CA ASP A 369 14.43 2.29 23.60
C ASP A 369 14.57 1.62 24.97
N SER A 370 15.67 0.88 25.17
CA SER A 370 16.04 0.27 26.45
C SER A 370 17.22 0.99 27.12
N SER A 371 17.39 2.29 26.84
CA SER A 371 18.43 3.07 27.51
C SER A 371 18.23 3.10 29.03
N PRO A 372 19.32 3.02 29.84
CA PRO A 372 19.23 3.00 31.30
C PRO A 372 18.48 4.23 31.85
N HIS A 373 17.77 4.04 32.97
CA HIS A 373 17.08 5.11 33.73
C HIS A 373 15.90 5.82 33.04
N ARG A 374 15.37 5.29 31.94
CA ARG A 374 14.14 5.81 31.28
C ARG A 374 12.97 4.84 31.38
N MET A 375 11.75 5.41 31.32
CA MET A 375 10.54 4.63 31.11
C MET A 375 10.59 3.98 29.71
N ALA A 376 10.01 2.79 29.57
CA ALA A 376 9.96 2.10 28.30
C ALA A 376 9.28 2.97 27.24
N SER A 377 9.96 3.17 26.12
CA SER A 377 9.45 3.97 25.01
C SER A 377 9.82 3.36 23.68
N LEU A 378 9.09 3.76 22.65
CA LEU A 378 9.33 3.40 21.27
C LEU A 378 9.86 4.62 20.53
N LEU A 379 10.93 4.42 19.75
CA LEU A 379 11.37 5.40 18.78
C LEU A 379 10.93 4.95 17.39
N VAL A 380 10.12 5.77 16.74
CA VAL A 380 9.49 5.46 15.46
C VAL A 380 10.02 6.43 14.43
N ALA A 381 10.60 5.91 13.35
CA ALA A 381 11.02 6.72 12.22
C ALA A 381 10.21 6.32 10.99
N SER A 382 9.41 7.24 10.47
CA SER A 382 8.50 7.02 9.34
C SER A 382 8.87 7.94 8.19
N ARG A 383 8.67 7.48 6.95
CA ARG A 383 8.91 8.27 5.73
C ARG A 383 8.22 9.62 5.83
N ASP A 384 8.98 10.68 5.57
CA ASP A 384 8.48 12.04 5.57
C ASP A 384 7.73 12.32 4.26
N SER A 385 6.41 12.42 4.35
CA SER A 385 5.57 12.71 3.18
C SER A 385 5.73 14.15 2.67
N THR A 386 6.33 15.06 3.45
CA THR A 386 6.50 16.47 3.06
C THR A 386 7.64 16.70 2.06
N VAL A 387 8.54 15.72 1.87
CA VAL A 387 9.67 15.86 0.91
C VAL A 387 9.26 15.53 -0.53
N GLN A 388 8.16 14.79 -0.72
CA GLN A 388 7.70 14.38 -2.05
C GLN A 388 7.16 15.56 -2.89
N SER A 389 6.89 16.71 -2.26
CA SER A 389 6.28 17.89 -2.85
C SER A 389 7.26 19.00 -3.27
N GLN A 390 8.53 18.94 -2.87
CA GLN A 390 9.53 19.97 -3.16
C GLN A 390 10.29 19.68 -4.46
N VAL A 391 9.58 19.46 -5.57
CA VAL A 391 10.20 19.27 -6.89
C VAL A 391 10.23 20.60 -7.64
N ASP A 392 11.33 21.33 -7.51
CA ASP A 392 11.63 22.43 -8.42
C ASP A 392 12.07 21.86 -9.78
N SER A 393 11.25 22.09 -10.80
CA SER A 393 11.41 21.56 -12.17
C SER A 393 12.58 22.16 -12.96
N SER A 394 13.46 22.94 -12.33
CA SER A 394 14.50 23.74 -12.99
C SER A 394 15.87 23.07 -13.06
N SER A 395 16.10 21.98 -12.31
CA SER A 395 17.35 21.22 -12.38
C SER A 395 17.06 19.74 -12.68
N GLY A 396 17.65 19.22 -13.75
CA GLY A 396 17.44 17.84 -14.24
C GLY A 396 17.98 16.72 -13.34
N GLN A 397 18.06 16.95 -12.03
CA GLN A 397 18.38 15.94 -11.02
C GLN A 397 17.30 15.98 -9.93
N SER A 398 16.20 15.25 -10.16
CA SER A 398 15.21 14.96 -9.13
C SER A 398 15.78 13.88 -8.20
N SER A 399 16.51 14.28 -7.15
CA SER A 399 16.86 13.32 -6.07
C SER A 399 15.71 13.33 -5.05
N ARG A 400 14.86 12.31 -5.10
CA ARG A 400 13.80 12.09 -4.09
C ARG A 400 14.42 11.44 -2.85
N ALA A 401 15.24 12.22 -2.16
CA ALA A 401 15.94 11.83 -0.96
C ALA A 401 14.99 11.29 0.12
N LEU A 402 15.19 10.05 0.59
CA LEU A 402 14.42 9.47 1.69
C LEU A 402 14.75 10.21 2.99
N ARG A 403 13.82 11.06 3.41
CA ARG A 403 13.78 11.69 4.73
C ARG A 403 12.75 10.98 5.62
N GLU A 404 12.98 10.98 6.92
CA GLU A 404 12.06 10.37 7.89
C GLU A 404 11.74 11.31 9.05
N VAL A 405 10.47 11.35 9.40
CA VAL A 405 9.97 11.99 10.62
C VAL A 405 10.21 11.03 11.79
N VAL A 406 10.85 11.53 12.84
CA VAL A 406 11.09 10.76 14.07
C VAL A 406 10.06 11.15 15.13
N SER A 407 9.50 10.15 15.80
CA SER A 407 8.55 10.31 16.91
C SER A 407 8.94 9.38 18.05
N SER A 408 8.79 9.86 19.29
CA SER A 408 8.96 9.06 20.50
C SER A 408 7.61 8.84 21.15
N LEU A 409 7.31 7.60 21.51
CA LEU A 409 6.03 7.20 22.08
C LEU A 409 6.26 6.43 23.38
N PRO A 410 5.76 6.89 24.54
CA PRO A 410 5.82 6.11 25.76
C PRO A 410 4.91 4.89 25.64
N ILE A 411 5.38 3.73 26.10
CA ILE A 411 4.61 2.49 26.10
C ILE A 411 4.61 1.84 27.48
N LYS A 412 3.59 1.02 27.76
CA LYS A 412 3.51 0.26 29.00
C LYS A 412 4.27 -1.05 28.87
N GLY A 413 5.34 -1.18 29.63
CA GLY A 413 6.18 -2.39 29.65
C GLY A 413 7.19 -2.44 28.51
N ARG A 414 7.98 -3.51 28.49
CA ARG A 414 9.08 -3.69 27.52
C ARG A 414 8.54 -4.20 26.19
N PHE A 415 9.03 -3.68 25.07
CA PHE A 415 8.67 -4.11 23.71
C PHE A 415 9.29 -5.48 23.36
N LEU A 416 8.44 -6.49 23.13
CA LEU A 416 8.85 -7.86 22.81
C LEU A 416 8.74 -8.18 21.32
N PHE A 417 7.56 -7.97 20.73
CA PHE A 417 7.28 -8.29 19.33
C PHE A 417 6.26 -7.33 18.74
N ALA A 418 6.31 -7.10 17.43
CA ALA A 418 5.29 -6.33 16.74
C ALA A 418 4.89 -7.00 15.43
N THR A 419 3.68 -6.71 14.99
CA THR A 419 3.15 -7.10 13.69
C THR A 419 2.26 -5.99 13.16
N ASP A 420 2.11 -5.93 11.85
CA ASP A 420 1.06 -5.15 11.21
C ASP A 420 -0.31 -5.77 11.51
N SER A 421 -1.28 -4.90 11.81
CA SER A 421 -2.68 -5.29 11.89
C SER A 421 -3.26 -5.20 10.48
N LEU A 422 -3.78 -6.33 10.02
CA LEU A 422 -4.27 -6.51 8.68
C LEU A 422 -5.63 -5.79 8.49
N PRO A 423 -5.84 -5.09 7.35
CA PRO A 423 -7.10 -4.40 7.09
C PRO A 423 -8.28 -5.38 7.09
N SER A 424 -9.52 -4.87 7.22
CA SER A 424 -10.70 -5.75 7.17
C SER A 424 -10.75 -6.53 5.85
N PRO A 425 -11.27 -7.77 5.83
CA PRO A 425 -11.34 -8.58 4.61
C PRO A 425 -12.05 -7.86 3.45
N ASP A 426 -13.11 -7.10 3.75
CA ASP A 426 -13.85 -6.33 2.75
C ASP A 426 -13.01 -5.21 2.11
N THR A 427 -12.26 -4.48 2.95
CA THR A 427 -11.32 -3.44 2.49
C THR A 427 -10.21 -4.07 1.66
N ALA A 428 -9.62 -5.17 2.16
CA ALA A 428 -8.56 -5.89 1.48
C ALA A 428 -9.00 -6.43 0.12
N ALA A 429 -10.19 -7.03 0.02
CA ALA A 429 -10.75 -7.54 -1.22
C ALA A 429 -11.00 -6.42 -2.24
N THR A 430 -11.49 -5.27 -1.77
CA THR A 430 -11.70 -4.07 -2.60
C THR A 430 -10.38 -3.54 -3.15
N VAL A 431 -9.39 -3.32 -2.29
CA VAL A 431 -8.06 -2.82 -2.67
C VAL A 431 -7.36 -3.81 -3.60
N GLN A 432 -7.39 -5.11 -3.28
CA GLN A 432 -6.78 -6.13 -4.11
C GLN A 432 -7.37 -6.17 -5.51
N SER A 433 -8.69 -6.06 -5.63
CA SER A 433 -9.36 -5.99 -6.93
C SER A 433 -8.84 -4.80 -7.74
N LEU A 434 -8.77 -3.61 -7.14
CA LEU A 434 -8.30 -2.40 -7.81
C LEU A 434 -6.81 -2.47 -8.17
N TYR A 435 -5.98 -3.07 -7.32
CA TYR A 435 -4.53 -3.17 -7.49
C TYR A 435 -4.07 -4.59 -7.83
N CYS A 436 -4.83 -5.32 -8.66
CA CYS A 436 -4.60 -6.73 -9.01
C CYS A 436 -3.29 -6.99 -9.82
N GLY A 437 -2.54 -5.94 -10.19
CA GLY A 437 -1.17 -6.07 -10.72
C GLY A 437 -0.15 -6.61 -9.69
N LEU A 438 -0.53 -6.68 -8.42
CA LEU A 438 0.27 -7.14 -7.29
C LEU A 438 0.30 -8.66 -7.09
N LYS A 439 0.01 -9.47 -8.11
CA LYS A 439 -0.08 -10.94 -7.98
C LYS A 439 1.25 -11.57 -7.54
N VAL A 440 1.45 -11.66 -6.23
CA VAL A 440 2.33 -12.66 -5.62
C VAL A 440 1.48 -13.90 -5.41
N SER A 441 1.66 -14.90 -6.26
CA SER A 441 0.92 -16.17 -6.19
C SER A 441 1.00 -16.75 -4.77
N GLY A 442 -0.16 -16.95 -4.14
CA GLY A 442 -0.28 -17.62 -2.84
C GLY A 442 -0.46 -16.72 -1.61
N GLU A 443 -0.30 -15.39 -1.69
CA GLU A 443 -0.51 -14.49 -0.54
C GLU A 443 -1.99 -14.17 -0.27
N SER A 444 -2.33 -13.81 0.98
CA SER A 444 -3.66 -13.30 1.35
C SER A 444 -3.87 -11.87 0.83
N TYR A 445 -5.13 -11.50 0.57
CA TYR A 445 -5.48 -10.17 0.08
C TYR A 445 -5.08 -9.07 1.06
N GLU A 446 -5.17 -9.36 2.35
CA GLU A 446 -4.80 -8.46 3.42
C GLU A 446 -3.30 -8.12 3.41
N LYS A 447 -2.43 -9.11 3.19
CA LYS A 447 -0.98 -8.90 3.11
C LYS A 447 -0.59 -8.11 1.86
N ALA A 448 -1.20 -8.42 0.72
CA ALA A 448 -1.00 -7.66 -0.51
C ALA A 448 -1.44 -6.19 -0.34
N CYS A 449 -2.58 -5.96 0.34
CA CYS A 449 -3.04 -4.64 0.71
C CYS A 449 -2.06 -3.91 1.66
N ALA A 450 -1.49 -4.61 2.64
CA ALA A 450 -0.48 -4.02 3.54
C ALA A 450 0.78 -3.58 2.79
N LYS A 451 1.24 -4.34 1.79
CA LYS A 451 2.38 -3.97 0.93
C LYS A 451 2.13 -2.71 0.09
N LEU A 452 0.87 -2.41 -0.26
CA LEU A 452 0.53 -1.21 -1.04
C LEU A 452 0.96 0.09 -0.35
N CYS A 453 1.06 0.08 0.98
CA CYS A 453 1.58 1.18 1.80
C CYS A 453 2.98 1.66 1.36
N ALA A 454 3.78 0.79 0.74
CA ALA A 454 5.10 1.13 0.22
C ALA A 454 5.08 2.23 -0.86
N ARG A 455 3.95 2.44 -1.55
CA ARG A 455 3.79 3.51 -2.56
C ARG A 455 3.75 4.93 -1.95
N GLY A 456 3.69 5.04 -0.63
CA GLY A 456 3.62 6.32 0.09
C GLY A 456 2.20 6.69 0.51
N ASP A 457 2.11 7.55 1.52
CA ASP A 457 0.83 7.89 2.15
C ASP A 457 0.00 8.85 1.27
N LEU A 458 0.62 9.80 0.57
CA LEU A 458 -0.08 10.78 -0.27
C LEU A 458 -0.86 10.14 -1.43
N SER A 459 -0.25 9.15 -2.08
CA SER A 459 -0.84 8.45 -3.22
C SER A 459 -1.97 7.49 -2.80
N THR A 460 -1.89 6.94 -1.59
CA THR A 460 -2.79 5.86 -1.14
C THR A 460 -3.82 6.26 -0.08
N GLN A 461 -3.72 7.46 0.53
CA GLN A 461 -4.61 7.90 1.61
C GLN A 461 -6.11 7.92 1.30
N HIS A 462 -6.47 8.02 0.01
CA HIS A 462 -7.85 8.01 -0.45
C HIS A 462 -8.46 6.59 -0.49
N ILE A 463 -7.65 5.53 -0.39
CA ILE A 463 -8.09 4.13 -0.54
C ILE A 463 -7.69 3.23 0.62
N LEU A 464 -6.53 3.48 1.23
CA LEU A 464 -6.04 2.71 2.36
C LEU A 464 -6.51 3.32 3.69
N PRO A 465 -6.92 2.50 4.67
CA PRO A 465 -7.22 2.97 6.02
C PRO A 465 -5.93 3.39 6.75
N ARG A 466 -6.10 3.99 7.94
CA ARG A 466 -4.98 4.23 8.85
C ARG A 466 -4.26 2.93 9.18
N LYS A 467 -2.93 2.96 9.12
CA LYS A 467 -2.09 1.78 9.43
C LYS A 467 -2.13 1.52 10.92
N LYS A 468 -2.17 0.25 11.29
CA LYS A 468 -2.19 -0.22 12.67
C LYS A 468 -1.03 -1.18 12.91
N ILE A 469 -0.31 -1.00 14.01
CA ILE A 469 0.77 -1.91 14.44
C ILE A 469 0.39 -2.42 15.82
N ALA A 470 0.29 -3.75 15.96
CA ALA A 470 0.10 -4.37 17.26
C ALA A 470 1.48 -4.65 17.87
N VAL A 471 1.70 -4.13 19.07
CA VAL A 471 2.96 -4.23 19.82
C VAL A 471 2.71 -5.05 21.06
N PHE A 472 3.31 -6.24 21.10
CA PHE A 472 3.34 -7.12 22.27
C PHE A 472 4.34 -6.55 23.28
N THR A 473 3.87 -6.22 24.48
CA THR A 473 4.70 -5.72 25.59
C THR A 473 4.70 -6.69 26.77
N THR A 474 5.47 -6.44 27.81
CA THR A 474 5.38 -7.24 29.04
C THR A 474 4.07 -7.05 29.82
N VAL A 475 3.23 -6.08 29.45
CA VAL A 475 2.00 -5.72 30.19
C VAL A 475 0.73 -6.00 29.38
N GLY A 476 0.81 -5.96 28.04
CA GLY A 476 -0.33 -6.20 27.16
C GLY A 476 0.02 -6.02 25.70
N VAL A 477 -0.99 -5.95 24.84
CA VAL A 477 -0.81 -5.60 23.42
C VAL A 477 -1.23 -4.14 23.22
N GLU A 478 -0.29 -3.28 22.86
CA GLU A 478 -0.58 -1.89 22.48
C GLU A 478 -0.83 -1.79 20.97
N VAL A 479 -1.94 -1.18 20.58
CA VAL A 479 -2.27 -0.94 19.18
C VAL A 479 -1.87 0.48 18.82
N LEU A 480 -0.82 0.62 18.03
CA LEU A 480 -0.35 1.89 17.51
C LEU A 480 -1.09 2.21 16.20
N VAL A 481 -1.41 3.49 15.98
CA VAL A 481 -2.00 3.97 14.73
C VAL A 481 -1.09 5.03 14.11
N ILE A 482 -0.83 4.89 12.81
CA ILE A 482 -0.17 5.91 12.01
C ILE A 482 -1.25 6.73 11.29
N ASN A 483 -1.29 8.03 11.56
CA ASN A 483 -2.23 8.97 10.95
C ASN A 483 -1.75 9.35 9.54
N ARG A 484 -2.66 9.30 8.56
CA ARG A 484 -2.37 9.75 7.19
C ARG A 484 -2.29 11.28 7.16
N PRO A 485 -1.61 11.89 6.17
CA PRO A 485 -1.61 13.35 6.01
C PRO A 485 -3.01 13.98 6.03
N VAL A 486 -3.98 13.35 5.36
CA VAL A 486 -5.38 13.82 5.37
C VAL A 486 -6.08 13.68 6.73
N ASP A 487 -5.68 12.73 7.58
CA ASP A 487 -6.21 12.61 8.96
C ASP A 487 -5.69 13.75 9.84
N ILE A 488 -4.40 14.08 9.71
CA ILE A 488 -3.77 15.21 10.41
C ILE A 488 -4.44 16.51 9.95
N PHE A 489 -4.63 16.69 8.65
CA PHE A 489 -5.28 17.87 8.09
C PHE A 489 -6.73 18.01 8.57
N ARG A 490 -7.49 16.92 8.61
CA ARG A 490 -8.84 16.91 9.19
C ARG A 490 -8.84 17.46 10.61
N THR A 491 -7.93 17.01 11.47
CA THR A 491 -7.84 17.52 12.86
C THR A 491 -7.44 19.00 12.90
N ILE A 492 -6.62 19.49 11.98
CA ILE A 492 -6.32 20.93 11.84
C ILE A 492 -7.61 21.70 11.52
N LEU A 493 -8.46 21.20 10.62
CA LEU A 493 -9.75 21.84 10.28
C LEU A 493 -10.77 21.80 11.41
N GLU A 494 -10.69 20.81 12.30
CA GLU A 494 -11.53 20.69 13.49
C GLU A 494 -11.05 21.61 14.64
N SER A 495 -9.84 22.17 14.55
CA SER A 495 -9.26 23.03 15.58
C SER A 495 -9.96 24.41 15.64
N PRO A 496 -9.96 25.07 16.82
CA PRO A 496 -10.61 26.38 16.98
C PRO A 496 -9.90 27.52 16.24
N SER A 497 -8.60 27.38 15.92
CA SER A 497 -7.79 28.39 15.25
C SER A 497 -7.04 27.80 14.04
N PRO A 498 -7.76 27.38 12.98
CA PRO A 498 -7.20 26.55 11.93
C PRO A 498 -6.23 27.30 10.99
N ARG A 499 -6.34 28.63 10.85
CA ARG A 499 -5.65 29.39 9.78
C ARG A 499 -4.12 29.25 9.79
N SER A 500 -3.48 29.49 10.93
CA SER A 500 -2.01 29.42 11.02
C SER A 500 -1.49 27.99 10.87
N LEU A 501 -2.24 27.01 11.37
CA LEU A 501 -1.92 25.59 11.21
C LEU A 501 -2.11 25.11 9.76
N GLN A 502 -3.13 25.62 9.06
CA GLN A 502 -3.34 25.38 7.63
C GLN A 502 -2.20 25.96 6.79
N GLU A 503 -1.78 27.20 7.06
CA GLU A 503 -0.66 27.83 6.34
C GLU A 503 0.65 27.06 6.52
N ASP A 504 0.98 26.63 7.75
CA ASP A 504 2.14 25.76 8.02
C ASP A 504 2.00 24.40 7.30
N PHE A 505 0.80 23.82 7.28
CA PHE A 505 0.52 22.57 6.59
C PHE A 505 0.73 22.71 5.07
N PHE A 506 0.19 23.77 4.46
CA PHE A 506 0.33 24.05 3.03
C PHE A 506 1.78 24.32 2.64
N THR A 507 2.54 25.01 3.50
CA THR A 507 3.96 25.30 3.27
C THR A 507 4.79 24.02 3.27
N ARG A 508 4.51 23.09 4.19
CA ARG A 508 5.26 21.83 4.32
C ARG A 508 4.93 20.82 3.23
N PHE A 509 3.64 20.60 2.96
CA PHE A 509 3.22 19.64 1.93
C PHE A 509 3.25 20.21 0.52
N GLY A 510 3.43 21.52 0.33
CA GLY A 510 3.27 22.17 -0.96
C GLY A 510 1.79 22.37 -1.31
N ALA A 511 1.53 23.44 -2.05
CA ALA A 511 0.17 23.88 -2.32
C ALA A 511 -0.62 22.88 -3.20
N GLY A 512 0.02 22.15 -4.12
CA GLY A 512 -0.64 21.13 -4.94
C GLY A 512 -1.18 19.95 -4.13
N GLU A 513 -0.37 19.37 -3.25
CA GLU A 513 -0.79 18.26 -2.36
C GLU A 513 -1.80 18.72 -1.32
N ALA A 514 -1.61 19.92 -0.77
CA ALA A 514 -2.60 20.55 0.09
C ALA A 514 -3.96 20.71 -0.61
N ALA A 515 -3.97 21.20 -1.85
CA ALA A 515 -5.18 21.32 -2.64
C ALA A 515 -5.82 19.96 -2.93
N ALA A 516 -5.04 18.93 -3.23
CA ALA A 516 -5.54 17.56 -3.39
C ALA A 516 -6.23 17.06 -2.10
N MET A 517 -5.63 17.27 -0.93
CA MET A 517 -6.22 16.89 0.36
C MET A 517 -7.47 17.71 0.71
N CYS A 518 -7.49 19.00 0.42
CA CYS A 518 -8.68 19.84 0.54
C CYS A 518 -9.83 19.31 -0.33
N LEU A 519 -9.54 18.99 -1.61
CA LEU A 519 -10.51 18.40 -2.53
C LEU A 519 -11.03 17.06 -2.02
N MET A 520 -10.14 16.20 -1.51
CA MET A 520 -10.49 14.89 -0.94
C MET A 520 -11.48 14.98 0.23
N LEU A 521 -11.28 15.96 1.13
CA LEU A 521 -12.15 16.20 2.27
C LEU A 521 -13.47 16.88 1.87
N ALA A 522 -13.41 17.90 1.02
CA ALA A 522 -14.59 18.64 0.54
C ALA A 522 -15.55 17.72 -0.25
N ALA A 523 -15.00 16.87 -1.13
CA ALA A 523 -15.77 15.88 -1.89
C ALA A 523 -16.11 14.61 -1.08
N ARG A 524 -15.60 14.46 0.15
CA ARG A 524 -15.84 13.31 1.05
C ARG A 524 -15.54 11.96 0.37
N ILE A 525 -14.35 11.83 -0.20
CA ILE A 525 -13.89 10.60 -0.89
C ILE A 525 -12.92 9.75 -0.06
N VAL A 526 -12.48 10.24 1.09
CA VAL A 526 -11.62 9.51 2.03
C VAL A 526 -12.48 8.75 3.02
N ASP A 527 -12.15 7.47 3.21
CA ASP A 527 -12.80 6.62 4.19
C ASP A 527 -12.18 6.88 5.57
N PHE A 528 -13.02 7.30 6.51
CA PHE A 528 -12.71 7.51 7.92
C PHE A 528 -13.54 6.56 8.78
N GLU A 529 -13.10 6.30 10.02
CA GLU A 529 -13.92 5.56 10.99
C GLU A 529 -15.21 6.33 11.33
N ASP A 530 -15.16 7.68 11.31
CA ASP A 530 -16.30 8.57 11.54
C ASP A 530 -16.60 9.50 10.35
N ILE A 531 -17.87 9.88 10.17
CA ILE A 531 -18.33 10.76 9.09
C ILE A 531 -17.62 12.13 9.16
N VAL A 532 -17.22 12.66 7.99
CA VAL A 532 -16.68 14.02 7.87
C VAL A 532 -17.79 15.04 8.07
N SER A 533 -17.66 15.88 9.11
CA SER A 533 -18.64 16.92 9.43
C SER A 533 -18.79 17.95 8.30
N SER A 534 -19.91 18.67 8.30
CA SER A 534 -20.12 19.78 7.36
C SER A 534 -19.10 20.91 7.56
N SER A 535 -18.69 21.18 8.80
CA SER A 535 -17.69 22.20 9.12
C SER A 535 -16.32 21.86 8.51
N VAL A 536 -15.86 20.62 8.61
CA VAL A 536 -14.60 20.17 8.02
C VAL A 536 -14.65 20.24 6.50
N ALA A 537 -15.75 19.78 5.89
CA ALA A 537 -15.91 19.84 4.44
C ALA A 537 -15.92 21.28 3.92
N SER A 538 -16.59 22.21 4.61
CA SER A 538 -16.60 23.64 4.26
C SER A 538 -15.23 24.30 4.48
N GLY A 539 -14.55 23.97 5.59
CA GLY A 539 -13.18 24.45 5.85
C GLY A 539 -12.19 24.00 4.77
N ALA A 540 -12.32 22.76 4.30
CA ALA A 540 -11.53 22.22 3.20
C ALA A 540 -11.83 22.92 1.87
N ASP A 541 -13.10 23.19 1.55
CA ASP A 541 -13.48 23.93 0.33
C ASP A 541 -12.93 25.36 0.34
N ASN A 542 -13.00 26.06 1.47
CA ASN A 542 -12.39 27.39 1.63
C ASN A 542 -10.87 27.35 1.39
N GLY A 543 -10.18 26.35 1.94
CA GLY A 543 -8.75 26.14 1.68
C GLY A 543 -8.45 25.87 0.21
N PHE A 544 -9.26 25.03 -0.44
CA PHE A 544 -9.17 24.77 -1.87
C PHE A 544 -9.42 26.02 -2.72
N GLN A 545 -10.36 26.89 -2.32
CA GLN A 545 -10.64 28.16 -2.96
C GLN A 545 -9.46 29.13 -2.87
N ALA A 546 -8.82 29.24 -1.71
CA ALA A 546 -7.66 30.11 -1.52
C ALA A 546 -6.52 29.76 -2.50
N MET A 547 -6.32 28.46 -2.78
CA MET A 547 -5.32 27.98 -3.74
C MET A 547 -5.75 28.09 -5.21
N SER A 548 -7.00 28.46 -5.50
CA SER A 548 -7.50 28.69 -6.86
C SER A 548 -7.16 30.08 -7.40
N HIS A 549 -6.50 30.93 -6.60
CA HIS A 549 -6.14 32.31 -6.96
C HIS A 549 -4.62 32.56 -7.03
N ASN A 550 -3.79 31.58 -6.65
CA ASN A 550 -2.34 31.69 -6.60
C ASN A 550 -1.71 31.04 -7.85
N PHE A 551 -1.31 31.85 -8.83
CA PHE A 551 -0.55 31.40 -10.01
C PHE A 551 0.94 31.29 -9.66
N HIS A 552 1.61 30.20 -10.05
CA HIS A 552 3.06 30.06 -9.85
C HIS A 552 3.86 31.06 -10.71
N GLU A 553 4.87 31.70 -10.14
CA GLU A 553 5.73 32.64 -10.86
C GLU A 553 6.75 31.92 -11.78
N ALA A 554 6.30 31.30 -12.88
CA ALA A 554 7.05 31.09 -14.13
C ALA A 554 6.26 30.26 -15.17
N LYS A 555 5.97 30.86 -16.35
CA LYS A 555 5.39 30.29 -17.62
C LYS A 555 4.09 29.47 -17.50
N PRO A 556 3.12 29.64 -18.43
CA PRO A 556 1.70 29.77 -18.09
C PRO A 556 1.31 28.73 -17.03
N SER A 557 1.44 29.14 -15.77
CA SER A 557 1.36 28.25 -14.63
C SER A 557 -0.10 27.98 -14.37
N PHE A 558 -0.49 26.72 -14.21
CA PHE A 558 -1.76 26.42 -13.57
C PHE A 558 -1.70 26.79 -12.08
N THR A 559 -2.85 27.07 -11.46
CA THR A 559 -2.91 27.26 -10.01
C THR A 559 -2.60 25.96 -9.27
N SER A 560 -2.23 26.06 -8.00
CA SER A 560 -2.05 24.88 -7.16
C SER A 560 -3.37 24.10 -6.95
N ALA A 561 -4.53 24.75 -7.09
CA ALA A 561 -5.81 24.05 -7.09
C ALA A 561 -5.98 23.12 -8.30
N HIS A 562 -5.55 23.57 -9.49
CA HIS A 562 -5.53 22.72 -10.69
C HIS A 562 -4.57 21.54 -10.52
N GLU A 563 -3.37 21.77 -9.97
CA GLU A 563 -2.44 20.68 -9.65
C GLU A 563 -3.08 19.67 -8.69
N GLY A 564 -3.77 20.15 -7.65
CA GLY A 564 -4.50 19.29 -6.71
C GLY A 564 -5.62 18.48 -7.36
N ILE A 565 -6.33 19.03 -8.34
CA ILE A 565 -7.32 18.29 -9.15
C ILE A 565 -6.62 17.20 -9.96
N CYS A 566 -5.49 17.51 -10.59
CA CYS A 566 -4.71 16.56 -11.38
C CYS A 566 -4.21 15.40 -10.51
N LEU A 567 -3.61 15.69 -9.35
CA LEU A 567 -3.14 14.69 -8.39
C LEU A 567 -4.29 13.82 -7.85
N CYS A 568 -5.41 14.42 -7.47
CA CYS A 568 -6.56 13.66 -6.99
C CYS A 568 -7.13 12.73 -8.08
N THR A 569 -7.26 13.24 -9.31
CA THR A 569 -7.80 12.49 -10.44
C THR A 569 -6.87 11.38 -10.90
N SER A 570 -5.56 11.65 -10.98
CA SER A 570 -4.55 10.64 -11.34
C SER A 570 -4.56 9.49 -10.33
N ARG A 571 -4.62 9.78 -9.03
CA ARG A 571 -4.69 8.77 -7.95
C ARG A 571 -5.95 7.89 -8.04
N LEU A 572 -7.10 8.47 -8.37
CA LEU A 572 -8.35 7.73 -8.55
C LEU A 572 -8.30 6.83 -9.79
N LEU A 573 -7.74 7.31 -10.91
CA LEU A 573 -7.71 6.56 -12.17
C LEU A 573 -6.55 5.57 -12.28
N PHE A 574 -5.47 5.79 -11.52
CA PHE A 574 -4.26 4.97 -11.49
C PHE A 574 -4.51 3.45 -11.45
N PRO A 575 -5.43 2.90 -10.62
CA PRO A 575 -5.62 1.45 -10.51
C PRO A 575 -6.22 0.82 -11.78
N LEU A 576 -6.82 1.62 -12.65
CA LEU A 576 -7.55 1.16 -13.84
C LEU A 576 -6.84 1.52 -15.14
N TRP A 577 -6.24 2.71 -15.20
CA TRP A 577 -5.95 3.45 -16.44
C TRP A 577 -5.25 2.60 -17.51
N LYS A 578 -4.17 1.92 -17.14
CA LYS A 578 -3.34 1.10 -18.05
C LYS A 578 -3.73 -0.38 -18.09
N PHE A 579 -4.69 -0.81 -17.27
CA PHE A 579 -5.06 -2.22 -17.17
C PHE A 579 -6.19 -2.57 -18.14
N SER A 580 -6.13 -3.82 -18.64
CA SER A 580 -7.24 -4.40 -19.39
C SER A 580 -8.47 -4.55 -18.51
N VAL A 581 -9.63 -4.27 -19.08
CA VAL A 581 -10.95 -4.37 -18.42
C VAL A 581 -11.32 -5.83 -18.12
N MET A 582 -10.88 -6.75 -18.98
CA MET A 582 -11.19 -8.18 -18.89
C MET A 582 -9.92 -9.02 -18.74
N SER A 583 -10.05 -10.17 -18.09
CA SER A 583 -9.01 -11.19 -18.04
C SER A 583 -9.51 -12.52 -18.61
N LYS A 584 -8.62 -13.26 -19.28
CA LYS A 584 -8.89 -14.65 -19.67
C LYS A 584 -8.44 -15.57 -18.54
N GLU A 585 -9.38 -16.26 -17.90
CA GLU A 585 -9.04 -17.33 -16.97
C GLU A 585 -8.71 -18.60 -17.76
N THR A 586 -7.55 -19.17 -17.51
CA THR A 586 -7.19 -20.51 -17.99
C THR A 586 -7.60 -21.50 -16.91
N SER A 587 -8.65 -22.27 -17.17
CA SER A 587 -9.02 -23.38 -16.28
C SER A 587 -7.91 -24.43 -16.31
N SER A 588 -7.60 -25.01 -15.15
CA SER A 588 -6.69 -26.16 -15.03
C SER A 588 -7.23 -27.45 -15.69
N ASP A 589 -8.49 -27.47 -16.11
CA ASP A 589 -9.09 -28.57 -16.84
C ASP A 589 -8.79 -28.47 -18.35
N THR A 590 -8.03 -29.44 -18.84
CA THR A 590 -7.45 -29.56 -20.19
C THR A 590 -8.44 -29.77 -21.34
N MET A 591 -9.75 -29.54 -21.15
CA MET A 591 -10.77 -29.92 -22.14
C MET A 591 -11.57 -28.76 -22.76
N SER A 592 -11.29 -27.48 -22.43
CA SER A 592 -11.81 -26.34 -23.22
C SER A 592 -10.69 -25.36 -23.59
N LYS A 593 -10.38 -25.21 -24.88
CA LYS A 593 -9.35 -24.29 -25.38
C LYS A 593 -9.77 -22.81 -25.33
N ASP A 594 -11.06 -22.54 -25.09
CA ASP A 594 -11.62 -21.20 -24.94
C ASP A 594 -11.81 -20.86 -23.46
N GLY A 595 -10.73 -20.37 -22.83
CA GLY A 595 -10.78 -19.84 -21.47
C GLY A 595 -11.89 -18.80 -21.27
N ILE A 596 -12.51 -18.82 -20.09
CA ILE A 596 -13.64 -17.95 -19.72
C ILE A 596 -13.10 -16.52 -19.57
N VAL A 597 -13.78 -15.57 -20.24
CA VAL A 597 -13.50 -14.13 -20.07
C VAL A 597 -14.26 -13.64 -18.84
N THR A 598 -13.55 -13.05 -17.88
CA THR A 598 -14.11 -12.49 -16.66
C THR A 598 -13.70 -11.02 -16.50
N PHE A 599 -14.51 -10.23 -15.80
CA PHE A 599 -14.13 -8.88 -15.43
C PHE A 599 -12.92 -8.93 -14.50
N ARG A 600 -11.91 -8.10 -14.79
CA ARG A 600 -10.70 -8.03 -13.96
C ARG A 600 -11.00 -7.53 -12.55
N PHE A 601 -11.96 -6.62 -12.43
CA PHE A 601 -12.32 -5.95 -11.19
C PHE A 601 -13.64 -6.49 -10.65
N SER A 602 -13.73 -6.67 -9.34
CA SER A 602 -14.97 -7.02 -8.66
C SER A 602 -15.99 -5.87 -8.79
N THR A 603 -17.27 -6.23 -8.79
CA THR A 603 -18.36 -5.24 -8.83
C THR A 603 -18.30 -4.26 -7.66
N SER A 604 -17.94 -4.71 -6.47
CA SER A 604 -17.79 -3.86 -5.27
C SER A 604 -16.67 -2.85 -5.42
N ALA A 605 -15.51 -3.25 -5.96
CA ALA A 605 -14.39 -2.36 -6.22
C ALA A 605 -14.74 -1.27 -7.24
N MET A 606 -15.41 -1.66 -8.34
CA MET A 606 -15.87 -0.72 -9.35
C MET A 606 -16.88 0.28 -8.76
N GLN A 607 -17.79 -0.17 -7.88
CA GLN A 607 -18.74 0.70 -7.18
C GLN A 607 -18.06 1.73 -6.28
N VAL A 608 -17.07 1.31 -5.49
CA VAL A 608 -16.33 2.22 -4.59
C VAL A 608 -15.66 3.32 -5.40
N LEU A 609 -14.97 2.95 -6.49
CA LEU A 609 -14.25 3.92 -7.29
C LEU A 609 -15.18 4.84 -8.09
N GLU A 610 -16.23 4.29 -8.70
CA GLU A 610 -17.27 5.06 -9.39
C GLU A 610 -17.93 6.10 -8.46
N SER A 611 -18.28 5.69 -7.23
CA SER A 611 -18.84 6.59 -6.22
C SER A 611 -17.89 7.74 -5.88
N LYS A 612 -16.60 7.47 -5.70
CA LYS A 612 -15.58 8.51 -5.43
C LYS A 612 -15.41 9.45 -6.62
N ILE A 613 -15.28 8.93 -7.84
CA ILE A 613 -15.15 9.73 -9.07
C ILE A 613 -16.37 10.64 -9.24
N ARG A 614 -17.60 10.12 -9.07
CA ARG A 614 -18.82 10.94 -9.16
C ARG A 614 -18.90 12.03 -8.10
N LYS A 615 -18.35 11.81 -6.90
CA LYS A 615 -18.33 12.85 -5.85
C LYS A 615 -17.39 14.00 -6.24
N VAL A 616 -16.21 13.69 -6.80
CA VAL A 616 -15.27 14.70 -7.29
C VAL A 616 -15.87 15.45 -8.48
N GLU A 617 -16.43 14.74 -9.46
CA GLU A 617 -17.11 15.36 -10.62
C GLU A 617 -18.20 16.33 -10.16
N ARG A 618 -19.09 15.89 -9.24
CA ARG A 618 -20.15 16.74 -8.69
C ARG A 618 -19.61 17.98 -7.99
N PHE A 619 -18.53 17.85 -7.22
CA PHE A 619 -17.89 18.98 -6.57
C PHE A 619 -17.37 20.00 -7.59
N LEU A 620 -16.67 19.55 -8.64
CA LEU A 620 -16.17 20.42 -9.71
C LEU A 620 -17.32 21.07 -10.51
N ARG A 621 -18.39 20.32 -10.78
CA ARG A 621 -19.58 20.81 -11.47
C ARG A 621 -20.26 21.94 -10.69
N SER A 622 -20.51 21.75 -9.39
CA SER A 622 -21.11 22.78 -8.55
C SER A 622 -20.33 24.10 -8.60
N ARG A 623 -18.99 24.02 -8.54
CA ARG A 623 -18.12 25.22 -8.61
C ARG A 623 -18.14 25.92 -9.96
N ARG A 624 -18.19 25.14 -11.05
CA ARG A 624 -18.36 25.71 -12.39
C ARG A 624 -19.68 26.47 -12.48
N ASP A 625 -20.75 25.90 -11.94
CA ASP A 625 -22.09 26.48 -11.99
C ASP A 625 -22.20 27.73 -11.09
N GLU A 626 -21.54 27.75 -9.92
CA GLU A 626 -21.40 28.94 -9.06
C GLU A 626 -20.65 30.08 -9.76
N LYS A 627 -19.54 29.79 -10.44
CA LYS A 627 -18.77 30.80 -11.19
C LYS A 627 -19.55 31.36 -12.38
N LYS A 628 -20.39 30.55 -13.05
CA LYS A 628 -21.32 31.03 -14.08
C LYS A 628 -22.37 32.00 -13.51
N GLY A 629 -22.77 31.83 -12.26
CA GLY A 629 -23.69 32.74 -11.56
C GLY A 629 -23.08 34.10 -11.17
N LEU A 630 -21.77 34.14 -10.86
CA LEU A 630 -21.06 35.39 -10.54
C LEU A 630 -20.54 36.19 -11.75
N TYR A 631 -20.44 35.55 -12.92
CA TYR A 631 -19.85 36.12 -14.15
C TYR A 631 -20.79 36.07 -15.37
N GLY A 632 -22.10 35.88 -15.15
CA GLY A 632 -23.13 35.85 -16.19
C GLY A 632 -23.30 37.15 -17.00
N ASP A 633 -22.41 38.12 -16.85
CA ASP A 633 -22.40 39.41 -17.55
C ASP A 633 -21.08 39.65 -18.33
N LEU A 634 -20.20 38.65 -18.44
CA LEU A 634 -18.90 38.79 -19.13
C LEU A 634 -18.61 37.69 -20.18
N THR A 635 -19.60 36.85 -20.49
CA THR A 635 -19.50 35.88 -21.59
C THR A 635 -19.99 36.39 -22.94
N ASP A 636 -20.43 37.66 -23.05
CA ASP A 636 -20.72 38.33 -24.33
C ASP A 636 -19.48 38.97 -24.99
N VAL A 637 -18.27 38.51 -24.65
CA VAL A 637 -16.99 39.06 -25.16
C VAL A 637 -16.35 38.16 -26.23
N GLU A 638 -17.17 37.46 -27.02
CA GLU A 638 -16.72 36.98 -28.36
C GLU A 638 -16.95 38.04 -29.46
N THR A 639 -17.72 39.10 -29.18
CA THR A 639 -18.06 40.14 -30.18
C THR A 639 -17.12 41.35 -30.23
N ASP A 640 -16.32 41.61 -29.18
CA ASP A 640 -15.55 42.87 -29.10
C ASP A 640 -14.14 42.85 -29.70
N ILE A 641 -13.62 41.68 -30.11
CA ILE A 641 -12.32 41.62 -30.83
C ILE A 641 -12.45 42.19 -32.25
N ASN A 642 -13.65 42.18 -32.84
CA ASN A 642 -13.88 42.69 -34.20
C ASN A 642 -14.23 44.19 -34.26
N LEU A 643 -14.53 44.85 -33.13
CA LEU A 643 -14.88 46.27 -33.08
C LEU A 643 -13.68 47.20 -32.82
N SER A 644 -12.44 46.70 -32.98
CA SER A 644 -11.22 47.53 -32.85
C SER A 644 -10.58 47.90 -34.20
N LYS A 645 -11.20 47.56 -35.33
CA LYS A 645 -10.70 47.87 -36.68
C LYS A 645 -11.30 49.13 -37.33
N SER A 646 -12.21 49.84 -36.68
CA SER A 646 -12.86 51.03 -37.27
C SER A 646 -12.88 52.22 -36.30
N SER A 647 -11.73 52.84 -36.08
CA SER A 647 -11.62 54.19 -35.52
C SER A 647 -10.20 54.73 -35.72
N SER A 648 -9.81 54.91 -36.98
CA SER A 648 -8.60 55.65 -37.36
C SER A 648 -8.99 57.09 -37.71
N GLN A 649 -9.20 57.94 -36.71
CA GLN A 649 -8.97 59.39 -36.83
C GLN A 649 -9.05 60.04 -35.45
N TRP A 650 -8.01 60.81 -35.12
CA TRP A 650 -7.92 62.00 -34.26
C TRP A 650 -6.70 61.99 -33.33
N ARG A 651 -5.64 62.66 -33.85
CA ARG A 651 -4.56 63.45 -33.24
C ARG A 651 -3.75 62.92 -32.05
N GLU A 652 -2.45 62.83 -32.32
CA GLU A 652 -1.33 62.88 -31.38
C GLU A 652 -1.39 64.12 -30.47
N THR A 653 -1.11 63.92 -29.18
CA THR A 653 -0.16 64.77 -28.43
C THR A 653 0.22 64.13 -27.09
N SER A 654 1.53 64.22 -26.80
CA SER A 654 2.22 64.07 -25.51
C SER A 654 2.55 62.67 -24.97
N SER A 655 3.81 62.32 -25.20
CA SER A 655 4.59 61.21 -24.64
C SER A 655 5.16 61.54 -23.26
N ARG A 656 4.78 60.82 -22.19
CA ARG A 656 5.65 60.47 -21.04
C ARG A 656 5.00 59.54 -19.98
N GLY A 657 4.19 58.55 -20.38
CA GLY A 657 3.57 57.58 -19.44
C GLY A 657 3.27 56.18 -19.98
N GLU A 658 3.59 55.86 -21.23
CA GLU A 658 3.03 54.67 -21.91
C GLU A 658 3.75 53.34 -21.64
N SER A 659 5.03 53.35 -21.24
CA SER A 659 5.79 52.10 -21.03
C SER A 659 5.34 51.30 -19.81
N ALA A 660 4.87 51.95 -18.74
CA ALA A 660 4.33 51.27 -17.56
C ALA A 660 2.95 50.66 -17.86
N ASN A 661 2.07 51.42 -18.54
CA ASN A 661 0.74 50.96 -18.93
C ASN A 661 0.77 49.83 -19.96
N LYS A 662 1.74 49.82 -20.88
CA LYS A 662 1.89 48.73 -21.87
C LYS A 662 2.38 47.43 -21.22
N ARG A 663 3.34 47.49 -20.30
CA ARG A 663 3.78 46.33 -19.49
C ARG A 663 2.65 45.79 -18.61
N GLN A 664 1.88 46.67 -17.98
CA GLN A 664 0.73 46.30 -17.16
C GLN A 664 -0.41 45.66 -18.00
N ARG A 665 -0.71 46.18 -19.20
CA ARG A 665 -1.69 45.57 -20.13
C ARG A 665 -1.26 44.19 -20.66
N ILE A 666 0.03 43.99 -20.91
CA ILE A 666 0.58 42.66 -21.32
C ILE A 666 0.45 41.66 -20.16
N LEU A 667 0.74 42.07 -18.93
CA LEU A 667 0.56 41.22 -17.74
C LEU A 667 -0.91 40.83 -17.52
N ILE A 668 -1.83 41.80 -17.66
CA ILE A 668 -3.28 41.56 -17.49
C ILE A 668 -3.82 40.62 -18.59
N SER A 669 -3.43 40.82 -19.85
CA SER A 669 -3.85 39.93 -20.96
C SER A 669 -3.26 38.53 -20.84
N THR A 670 -2.02 38.40 -20.39
CA THR A 670 -1.38 37.10 -20.13
C THR A 670 -2.05 36.36 -18.97
N SER A 671 -2.39 37.07 -17.89
CA SER A 671 -3.12 36.52 -16.74
C SER A 671 -4.54 36.07 -17.10
N LYS A 672 -5.28 36.87 -17.89
CA LYS A 672 -6.60 36.48 -18.40
C LYS A 672 -6.53 35.24 -19.31
N SER A 673 -5.51 35.14 -20.16
CA SER A 673 -5.28 33.97 -21.01
C SER A 673 -4.92 32.72 -20.21
N ALA A 674 -4.13 32.85 -19.14
CA ALA A 674 -3.80 31.74 -18.25
C ALA A 674 -5.03 31.22 -17.48
N ALA A 675 -5.84 32.12 -16.93
CA ALA A 675 -7.09 31.76 -16.25
C ALA A 675 -8.08 31.04 -17.19
N ALA A 676 -8.21 31.50 -18.44
CA ALA A 676 -9.06 30.84 -19.43
C ALA A 676 -8.58 29.42 -19.78
N LYS A 677 -7.26 29.23 -19.94
CA LYS A 677 -6.66 27.91 -20.16
C LYS A 677 -6.88 26.96 -18.99
N GLU A 678 -6.79 27.46 -17.76
CA GLU A 678 -7.06 26.68 -16.56
C GLU A 678 -8.53 26.24 -16.46
N VAL A 679 -9.47 27.16 -16.68
CA VAL A 679 -10.90 26.83 -16.69
C VAL A 679 -11.20 25.74 -17.74
N SER A 680 -10.63 25.88 -18.94
CA SER A 680 -10.76 24.86 -20.00
C SER A 680 -10.19 23.51 -19.55
N SER A 681 -8.98 23.49 -18.98
CA SER A 681 -8.35 22.25 -18.50
C SER A 681 -9.14 21.59 -17.38
N ILE A 682 -9.69 22.35 -16.43
CA ILE A 682 -10.54 21.82 -15.35
C ILE A 682 -11.82 21.19 -15.92
N GLU A 683 -12.44 21.81 -16.92
CA GLU A 683 -13.62 21.24 -17.59
C GLU A 683 -13.27 19.95 -18.34
N CYS A 684 -12.12 19.90 -19.03
CA CYS A 684 -11.61 18.68 -19.67
C CYS A 684 -11.44 17.53 -18.66
N ILE A 685 -10.82 17.82 -17.50
CA ILE A 685 -10.66 16.83 -16.43
C ILE A 685 -12.02 16.40 -15.85
N ARG A 686 -12.97 17.32 -15.70
CA ARG A 686 -14.34 17.00 -15.24
C ARG A 686 -15.08 16.09 -16.23
N GLN A 687 -14.99 16.37 -17.53
CA GLN A 687 -15.56 15.52 -18.59
C GLN A 687 -14.93 14.12 -18.58
N LEU A 688 -13.61 14.04 -18.39
CA LEU A 688 -12.92 12.77 -18.21
C LEU A 688 -13.44 11.98 -16.98
N LEU A 689 -13.58 12.65 -15.83
CA LEU A 689 -14.12 12.03 -14.61
C LEU A 689 -15.55 11.53 -14.84
N LEU A 690 -16.41 12.34 -15.47
CA LEU A 690 -17.78 11.95 -15.82
C LEU A 690 -17.79 10.72 -16.71
N ARG A 691 -17.04 10.73 -17.81
CA ARG A 691 -16.93 9.60 -18.76
C ARG A 691 -16.38 8.35 -18.09
N SER A 692 -15.42 8.49 -17.18
CA SER A 692 -14.83 7.38 -16.41
C SER A 692 -15.83 6.76 -15.43
N ALA A 693 -16.63 7.59 -14.75
CA ALA A 693 -17.70 7.10 -13.87
C ALA A 693 -18.79 6.35 -14.65
N GLU A 694 -19.18 6.86 -15.83
CA GLU A 694 -20.12 6.18 -16.71
C GLU A 694 -19.57 4.85 -17.23
N ALA A 695 -18.28 4.79 -17.58
CA ALA A 695 -17.62 3.56 -17.99
C ALA A 695 -17.65 2.51 -16.86
N LEU A 696 -17.30 2.91 -15.63
CA LEU A 696 -17.35 2.00 -14.48
C LEU A 696 -18.76 1.50 -14.19
N PHE A 697 -19.76 2.38 -14.26
CA PHE A 697 -21.15 1.98 -14.10
C PHE A 697 -21.58 0.96 -15.15
N LEU A 698 -21.20 1.18 -16.42
CA LEU A 698 -21.45 0.25 -17.51
C LEU A 698 -20.84 -1.14 -17.24
N LEU A 699 -19.58 -1.18 -16.80
CA LEU A 699 -18.89 -2.43 -16.45
C LEU A 699 -19.55 -3.15 -15.27
N GLN A 700 -20.03 -2.41 -14.27
CA GLN A 700 -20.80 -2.98 -13.17
C GLN A 700 -22.14 -3.58 -13.65
N CYS A 701 -22.84 -2.93 -14.59
CA CYS A 701 -24.05 -3.50 -15.17
C CYS A 701 -23.72 -4.83 -15.86
N PHE A 702 -22.69 -4.86 -16.71
CA PHE A 702 -22.28 -6.10 -17.37
C PHE A 702 -21.87 -7.20 -16.40
N SER A 703 -21.19 -6.88 -15.29
CA SER A 703 -20.78 -7.89 -14.31
C SER A 703 -21.97 -8.52 -13.58
N ARG A 704 -23.03 -7.74 -13.28
CA ARG A 704 -24.27 -8.23 -12.65
C ARG A 704 -25.09 -9.15 -13.54
N HIS A 705 -25.06 -8.95 -14.86
CA HIS A 705 -25.82 -9.74 -15.82
C HIS A 705 -25.09 -11.00 -16.33
N HIS A 706 -23.94 -11.36 -15.72
CA HIS A 706 -23.14 -12.59 -15.88
C HIS A 706 -22.63 -12.92 -17.30
N LEU A 707 -21.31 -12.91 -17.49
CA LEU A 707 -20.59 -13.33 -18.72
C LEU A 707 -20.77 -14.80 -19.12
N ALA A 708 -21.22 -15.68 -18.22
CA ALA A 708 -21.44 -17.10 -18.53
C ALA A 708 -22.48 -17.33 -19.64
N LYS A 709 -23.41 -16.36 -19.84
CA LYS A 709 -24.38 -16.38 -20.94
C LYS A 709 -23.85 -15.75 -22.23
N PHE A 710 -22.70 -15.08 -22.17
CA PHE A 710 -22.03 -14.46 -23.30
C PHE A 710 -21.04 -15.41 -24.00
N GLN A 711 -21.15 -16.72 -23.78
CA GLN A 711 -20.35 -17.74 -24.49
C GLN A 711 -20.52 -17.63 -26.01
N GLY A 712 -21.67 -17.12 -26.51
CA GLY A 712 -21.95 -16.84 -27.91
C GLY A 712 -21.32 -15.55 -28.49
N LEU A 713 -20.58 -14.76 -27.71
CA LEU A 713 -19.82 -13.63 -28.26
C LEU A 713 -18.79 -14.14 -29.28
N GLY A 714 -18.76 -13.54 -30.47
CA GLY A 714 -17.79 -13.87 -31.51
C GLY A 714 -16.34 -13.76 -31.02
N ALA A 715 -15.46 -14.62 -31.53
CA ALA A 715 -14.06 -14.69 -31.11
C ALA A 715 -13.31 -13.35 -31.24
N SER A 716 -13.65 -12.57 -32.26
CA SER A 716 -13.10 -11.22 -32.49
C SER A 716 -13.45 -10.24 -31.37
N LEU A 717 -14.70 -10.25 -30.89
CA LEU A 717 -15.15 -9.38 -29.80
C LEU A 717 -14.55 -9.81 -28.46
N LYS A 718 -14.43 -11.13 -28.20
CA LYS A 718 -13.72 -11.64 -27.02
C LYS A 718 -12.26 -11.19 -26.99
N GLN A 719 -11.56 -11.25 -28.12
CA GLN A 719 -10.17 -10.78 -28.23
C GLN A 719 -10.06 -9.26 -28.01
N ALA A 720 -10.95 -8.48 -28.65
CA ALA A 720 -10.99 -7.03 -28.45
C ALA A 720 -11.19 -6.65 -26.98
N LEU A 721 -12.08 -7.35 -26.27
CA LEU A 721 -12.36 -7.11 -24.86
C LEU A 721 -11.18 -7.44 -23.93
N VAL A 722 -10.41 -8.48 -24.23
CA VAL A 722 -9.23 -8.86 -23.43
C VAL A 722 -8.08 -7.87 -23.65
N GLN A 723 -8.01 -7.22 -24.81
CA GLN A 723 -6.97 -6.22 -25.12
C GLN A 723 -7.37 -4.79 -24.73
N LEU A 724 -8.67 -4.50 -24.61
CA LEU A 724 -9.19 -3.17 -24.32
C LEU A 724 -8.80 -2.70 -22.92
N THR A 725 -7.96 -1.67 -22.85
CA THR A 725 -7.62 -1.01 -21.58
C THR A 725 -8.73 -0.07 -21.12
N PHE A 726 -8.75 0.26 -19.83
CA PHE A 726 -9.71 1.24 -19.33
C PHE A 726 -9.53 2.62 -20.00
N HIS A 727 -8.30 3.05 -20.21
CA HIS A 727 -7.99 4.25 -21.01
C HIS A 727 -8.65 4.22 -22.40
N GLN A 728 -8.50 3.11 -23.13
CA GLN A 728 -9.10 2.95 -24.46
C GLN A 728 -10.63 2.91 -24.39
N LEU A 729 -11.22 2.26 -23.39
CA LEU A 729 -12.67 2.26 -23.20
C LEU A 729 -13.23 3.68 -23.03
N VAL A 730 -12.51 4.54 -22.31
CA VAL A 730 -12.95 5.91 -21.98
C VAL A 730 -12.68 6.89 -23.11
N CYS A 731 -11.53 6.79 -23.78
CA CYS A 731 -10.99 7.86 -24.63
C CYS A 731 -10.94 7.51 -26.13
N SER A 732 -11.30 6.29 -26.55
CA SER A 732 -11.17 5.86 -27.95
C SER A 732 -12.49 5.50 -28.60
N GLU A 733 -12.59 5.75 -29.92
CA GLU A 733 -13.74 5.34 -30.72
C GLU A 733 -13.92 3.81 -30.74
N ASN A 734 -12.81 3.05 -30.73
CA ASN A 734 -12.86 1.60 -30.63
C ASN A 734 -13.50 1.15 -29.31
N GLY A 735 -13.27 1.89 -28.22
CA GLY A 735 -13.93 1.70 -26.93
C GLY A 735 -15.44 1.88 -27.04
N ASP A 736 -15.89 2.96 -27.67
CA ASP A 736 -17.31 3.25 -27.92
C ASP A 736 -18.00 2.14 -28.73
N GLN A 737 -17.37 1.71 -29.83
CA GLN A 737 -17.90 0.66 -30.68
C GLN A 737 -18.00 -0.67 -29.93
N THR A 738 -16.98 -0.99 -29.13
CA THR A 738 -16.94 -2.22 -28.32
C THR A 738 -18.01 -2.20 -27.23
N ALA A 739 -18.16 -1.08 -26.52
CA ALA A 739 -19.20 -0.88 -25.51
C ALA A 739 -20.61 -1.00 -26.11
N THR A 740 -20.84 -0.40 -27.28
CA THR A 740 -22.14 -0.46 -27.99
C THR A 740 -22.48 -1.90 -28.36
N ARG A 741 -21.54 -2.64 -28.95
CA ARG A 741 -21.72 -4.07 -29.29
C ARG A 741 -22.02 -4.92 -28.05
N LEU A 742 -21.35 -4.63 -26.93
CA LEU A 742 -21.60 -5.31 -25.66
C LEU A 742 -23.01 -5.02 -25.10
N VAL A 743 -23.46 -3.78 -25.18
CA VAL A 743 -24.82 -3.40 -24.77
C VAL A 743 -25.84 -4.14 -25.63
N SER A 744 -25.69 -4.14 -26.97
CA SER A 744 -26.58 -4.87 -27.88
C SER A 744 -26.64 -6.36 -27.54
N ALA A 745 -25.48 -7.01 -27.38
CA ALA A 745 -25.41 -8.42 -27.01
C ALA A 745 -26.05 -8.71 -25.64
N MET A 746 -25.90 -7.81 -24.67
CA MET A 746 -26.55 -7.93 -23.37
C MET A 746 -28.07 -7.85 -23.48
N MET A 747 -28.61 -6.95 -24.32
CA MET A 747 -30.05 -6.79 -24.52
C MET A 747 -30.66 -8.01 -25.23
N GLU A 748 -29.99 -8.53 -26.26
CA GLU A 748 -30.44 -9.71 -27.03
C GLU A 748 -30.57 -10.98 -26.16
N ASN A 749 -29.73 -11.12 -25.13
CA ASN A 749 -29.75 -12.26 -24.20
C ASN A 749 -31.03 -12.36 -23.36
N TYR A 750 -31.90 -11.35 -23.38
CA TYR A 750 -33.16 -11.31 -22.65
C TYR A 750 -34.39 -11.31 -23.57
N ASN A 751 -34.28 -11.75 -24.83
CA ASN A 751 -35.43 -11.87 -25.74
C ASN A 751 -36.35 -13.05 -25.34
N GLY A 752 -37.34 -12.80 -24.46
CA GLY A 752 -38.37 -13.74 -24.00
C GLY A 752 -39.47 -13.04 -23.20
N SER A 753 -40.59 -13.73 -22.88
CA SER A 753 -41.80 -13.10 -22.29
C SER A 753 -41.61 -12.47 -20.89
N ASP A 754 -40.68 -12.98 -20.07
CA ASP A 754 -40.24 -12.36 -18.81
C ASP A 754 -39.05 -11.40 -18.98
N GLY A 755 -38.52 -11.33 -20.20
CA GLY A 755 -37.32 -10.60 -20.56
C GLY A 755 -37.56 -9.12 -20.86
N GLU A 756 -38.71 -8.75 -21.43
CA GLU A 756 -39.05 -7.35 -21.77
C GLU A 756 -39.00 -6.43 -20.54
N ARG A 757 -39.61 -6.82 -19.42
CA ARG A 757 -39.55 -6.04 -18.17
C ARG A 757 -38.13 -5.87 -17.64
N ARG A 758 -37.28 -6.88 -17.81
CA ARG A 758 -35.86 -6.82 -17.39
C ARG A 758 -35.06 -5.93 -18.33
N VAL A 759 -35.27 -6.02 -19.64
CA VAL A 759 -34.66 -5.15 -20.65
C VAL A 759 -35.02 -3.69 -20.39
N ASP A 760 -36.29 -3.38 -20.10
CA ASP A 760 -36.73 -2.02 -19.78
C ASP A 760 -36.08 -1.49 -18.49
N SER A 761 -35.93 -2.35 -17.47
CA SER A 761 -35.21 -2.00 -16.25
C SER A 761 -33.74 -1.68 -16.54
N ILE A 762 -33.06 -2.53 -17.33
CA ILE A 762 -31.65 -2.34 -17.71
C ILE A 762 -31.49 -1.05 -18.54
N ARG A 763 -32.38 -0.81 -19.52
CA ARG A 763 -32.37 0.44 -20.31
C ARG A 763 -32.50 1.66 -19.40
N LYS A 764 -33.41 1.63 -18.42
CA LYS A 764 -33.57 2.72 -17.45
C LYS A 764 -32.32 2.92 -16.60
N GLU A 765 -31.66 1.85 -16.18
CA GLU A 765 -30.38 1.92 -15.46
C GLU A 765 -29.28 2.53 -16.31
N LEU A 766 -29.10 2.06 -17.55
CA LEU A 766 -28.07 2.57 -18.48
C LEU A 766 -28.31 4.04 -18.85
N ARG A 767 -29.56 4.43 -19.14
CA ARG A 767 -29.92 5.85 -19.42
C ARG A 767 -29.58 6.75 -18.23
N LYS A 768 -29.73 6.26 -17.00
CA LYS A 768 -29.45 7.04 -15.79
C LYS A 768 -27.96 7.05 -15.43
N GLY A 769 -27.28 5.92 -15.56
CA GLY A 769 -25.92 5.74 -15.04
C GLY A 769 -24.81 5.95 -16.06
N CYS A 770 -25.05 5.71 -17.34
CA CYS A 770 -24.05 5.86 -18.40
C CYS A 770 -24.65 6.34 -19.74
N PRO A 771 -25.35 7.49 -19.76
CA PRO A 771 -26.03 8.01 -20.96
C PRO A 771 -25.11 8.18 -22.17
N SER A 772 -23.83 8.52 -21.96
CA SER A 772 -22.89 8.72 -23.07
C SER A 772 -22.48 7.43 -23.79
N TYR A 773 -22.63 6.26 -23.14
CA TYR A 773 -22.42 4.94 -23.77
C TYR A 773 -23.70 4.34 -24.32
N PHE A 774 -24.86 4.87 -23.94
CA PHE A 774 -26.17 4.36 -24.34
C PHE A 774 -26.85 5.36 -25.29
N LYS A 775 -26.47 5.30 -26.57
CA LYS A 775 -27.09 6.08 -27.66
C LYS A 775 -28.22 5.24 -28.24
N GLU A 776 -29.48 5.55 -27.91
CA GLU A 776 -30.61 4.93 -28.62
C GLU A 776 -30.54 5.35 -30.08
N ALA A 777 -30.72 4.39 -31.00
CA ALA A 777 -31.09 4.73 -32.36
C ALA A 777 -32.41 5.51 -32.26
N ALA A 778 -32.36 6.79 -32.62
CA ALA A 778 -33.54 7.64 -32.72
C ALA A 778 -34.53 7.08 -33.75
#